data_AF-L0KY89-F1
#
_entry.id   AF-L0KY89-F1
#
_cell.length_a   1.000
_cell.length_b   1.000
_cell.length_c   1.000
_cell.angle_alpha   90.00
_cell.angle_beta   90.00
_cell.angle_gamma   90.00
#
_symmetry.space_group_name_H-M   'P 1'
#
loop_
_entity.id
_entity.type
_entity.pdbx_description
1 polymer ?
#
loop_
_entity_poly.entity_id
_entity_poly.type
_entity_poly.pdbx_seq_one_letter_code
_entity_poly.pdbx_strand_id
1 'polypeptide(L)'
;MQIKLNRLICLSILLLFIVMTSGIGSADEVGVFDNGQWAVGNDPATATIFGFGWINTKPMVGDWNGDGKEEVGVYNPSGKNFVIQDANGYKVIGLGWTGVIPVVGNWNGDRADEVGVYNTEGTWALWNTDTNSADIVGFGWVGTEPVVGDWDGDDVTEVGIYNRRGNNFLLQKGSGFDIIGLGWTGVTPVVGDWNGDGADEVGVYNNAGTWALWNTDTNSAEIVGFGWAGTEPIVGDWNGDGIFEVGIYNTAGNNFLIQTENGFDVIGLGWSRVTPVIGSWIDASTIYKPQDKDSPEQPPTQQTPTEQIPSPVQDSNLTVHFIDVGQGDSILLEYGGKTMLIDAGENNMGYTVSAFLRERKISSLDYVVATHPHADHIGGMLTTLNNYPVGQFIDSGYPHTSKTYENMLMAIDAQNILFHVAERGETINLAPGTEIRVLNPKKEQSEELNENSVVLKITHGDVSFLLMGDAGLEAEENIMAAGYDVDVDILKVGHHGSTSASGYEFISAVSPDISVIEVGAGNDYGHPHANILQRLQGASTVYRTDYDGTITITTDGSRYTVTTEKTGSSGTSTTSTSEDAVYISDLDLRNEFVIITNPGSSTVDLTGWKIKDEGNKHTYTFPYFQLESGATVTIYTSKGLDSKTKLYWGSGNPFWNNDGDTASLYDSNGNLVDSLVG
;
A
#
# COMPACT_ATOMS: atom_id res chain seq x y z
N MET A 1 31.36 22.68 5.13
CA MET A 1 31.43 21.99 6.43
C MET A 1 30.44 20.84 6.33
N GLN A 2 30.96 19.59 6.27
CA GLN A 2 30.20 18.33 6.28
C GLN A 2 29.22 18.31 7.47
N ILE A 3 28.01 17.77 7.34
CA ILE A 3 27.57 16.38 7.63
C ILE A 3 26.14 16.28 7.03
N LYS A 4 25.86 15.58 5.92
CA LYS A 4 25.56 14.14 5.69
C LYS A 4 24.53 13.47 6.63
N LEU A 5 23.62 12.73 5.96
CA LEU A 5 22.70 11.66 6.40
C LEU A 5 21.31 12.04 6.95
N ASN A 6 20.28 11.89 6.10
CA ASN A 6 19.31 10.79 6.21
C ASN A 6 18.55 10.66 4.87
N ARG A 7 19.11 9.83 3.96
CA ARG A 7 18.38 9.18 2.87
C ARG A 7 18.12 7.77 3.33
N LEU A 8 16.88 7.30 3.36
CA LEU A 8 16.43 5.90 3.49
C LEU A 8 14.88 5.95 3.68
N ILE A 9 13.97 5.15 3.10
CA ILE A 9 13.97 3.88 2.37
C ILE A 9 12.71 3.89 1.49
N CYS A 10 12.83 3.65 0.19
CA CYS A 10 11.90 2.85 -0.63
C CYS A 10 12.57 2.69 -1.99
N LEU A 11 13.72 2.02 -1.95
CA LEU A 11 14.25 1.37 -3.14
C LEU A 11 13.31 0.19 -3.36
N SER A 12 12.49 0.24 -4.40
CA SER A 12 11.89 -0.94 -5.02
C SER A 12 13.05 -1.78 -5.55
N ILE A 13 13.71 -2.49 -4.65
CA ILE A 13 14.57 -3.61 -4.97
C ILE A 13 13.61 -4.72 -5.39
N LEU A 14 13.30 -4.74 -6.67
CA LEU A 14 12.97 -5.99 -7.33
C LEU A 14 14.32 -6.70 -7.51
N LEU A 15 14.89 -7.22 -6.43
CA LEU A 15 15.80 -8.34 -6.60
C LEU A 15 14.90 -9.48 -7.04
N LEU A 16 15.09 -9.94 -8.26
CA LEU A 16 14.92 -11.36 -8.48
C LEU A 16 15.84 -12.03 -7.46
N PHE A 17 15.26 -12.80 -6.55
CA PHE A 17 15.98 -13.89 -5.92
C PHE A 17 16.25 -14.89 -7.04
N ILE A 18 17.34 -14.67 -7.77
CA ILE A 18 17.90 -15.67 -8.68
C ILE A 18 18.54 -16.67 -7.74
N VAL A 19 17.86 -17.79 -7.52
CA VAL A 19 18.55 -19.00 -7.09
C VAL A 19 19.35 -19.43 -8.29
N MET A 20 20.67 -19.44 -8.13
CA MET A 20 21.56 -20.01 -9.10
C MET A 20 21.79 -21.44 -8.62
N THR A 21 21.16 -22.39 -9.28
CA THR A 21 21.56 -23.78 -9.15
C THR A 21 23.00 -23.91 -9.64
N SER A 22 23.84 -24.62 -8.91
CA SER A 22 25.24 -24.87 -9.20
C SER A 22 25.40 -25.68 -10.51
N GLY A 23 25.28 -24.99 -11.65
CA GLY A 23 25.64 -25.49 -12.96
C GLY A 23 27.16 -25.70 -13.01
N ILE A 24 27.61 -26.91 -12.71
CA ILE A 24 29.04 -27.26 -12.69
C ILE A 24 29.67 -26.97 -14.08
N GLY A 25 30.41 -25.86 -14.20
CA GLY A 25 31.43 -25.64 -15.23
C GLY A 25 31.12 -24.67 -16.38
N SER A 26 30.17 -23.73 -16.24
CA SER A 26 30.04 -22.61 -17.19
C SER A 26 29.80 -21.28 -16.51
N ALA A 27 30.55 -20.27 -16.94
CA ALA A 27 30.41 -18.90 -16.48
C ALA A 27 29.00 -18.35 -16.72
N ASP A 28 28.51 -17.61 -15.72
CA ASP A 28 27.29 -16.82 -15.81
C ASP A 28 27.45 -15.64 -16.76
N GLU A 29 26.33 -15.28 -17.38
CA GLU A 29 26.25 -14.08 -18.19
C GLU A 29 25.13 -13.16 -17.73
N VAL A 30 25.32 -11.87 -17.97
CA VAL A 30 24.30 -10.87 -17.67
C VAL A 30 23.17 -10.90 -18.70
N GLY A 31 22.00 -10.46 -18.27
CA GLY A 31 20.85 -10.21 -19.11
C GLY A 31 20.00 -9.07 -18.57
N VAL A 32 19.08 -8.59 -19.41
CA VAL A 32 18.12 -7.54 -19.06
C VAL A 32 16.73 -7.89 -19.55
N PHE A 33 15.74 -7.49 -18.77
CA PHE A 33 14.32 -7.61 -19.11
C PHE A 33 13.63 -6.25 -19.05
N ASP A 34 12.82 -5.95 -20.05
CA ASP A 34 11.88 -4.83 -20.05
C ASP A 34 10.56 -5.24 -20.70
N ASN A 35 9.51 -5.41 -19.89
CA ASN A 35 8.13 -5.54 -20.34
C ASN A 35 7.88 -6.60 -21.43
N GLY A 36 8.51 -7.76 -21.31
CA GLY A 36 8.37 -8.88 -22.24
C GLY A 36 9.51 -8.98 -23.25
N GLN A 37 10.44 -8.02 -23.27
CA GLN A 37 11.64 -8.08 -24.09
C GLN A 37 12.84 -8.48 -23.24
N TRP A 38 13.59 -9.48 -23.70
CA TRP A 38 14.81 -9.97 -23.08
C TRP A 38 16.01 -9.66 -23.97
N ALA A 39 17.15 -9.38 -23.35
CA ALA A 39 18.46 -9.47 -23.98
C ALA A 39 19.44 -10.18 -23.04
N VAL A 40 20.10 -11.22 -23.51
CA VAL A 40 21.01 -12.05 -22.70
C VAL A 40 22.37 -12.23 -23.38
N GLY A 41 23.44 -12.26 -22.58
CA GLY A 41 24.82 -12.51 -22.99
C GLY A 41 25.81 -11.38 -22.67
N ASN A 42 27.08 -11.71 -22.48
CA ASN A 42 28.10 -10.75 -22.00
C ASN A 42 28.63 -9.76 -23.06
N ASP A 43 28.36 -9.98 -24.35
CA ASP A 43 28.75 -9.05 -25.43
C ASP A 43 27.51 -8.41 -26.09
N PRO A 44 27.29 -7.10 -25.95
CA PRO A 44 26.16 -6.40 -26.57
C PRO A 44 26.09 -6.55 -28.10
N ALA A 45 27.20 -6.85 -28.77
CA ALA A 45 27.24 -7.06 -30.21
C ALA A 45 26.70 -8.45 -30.63
N THR A 46 26.74 -9.44 -29.73
CA THR A 46 26.29 -10.81 -29.98
C THR A 46 25.16 -11.25 -29.06
N ALA A 47 24.71 -10.40 -28.14
CA ALA A 47 23.63 -10.68 -27.22
C ALA A 47 22.35 -11.10 -27.96
N THR A 48 21.69 -12.12 -27.44
CA THR A 48 20.46 -12.64 -28.03
C THR A 48 19.27 -11.84 -27.52
N ILE A 49 18.50 -11.26 -28.43
CA ILE A 49 17.31 -10.44 -28.11
C ILE A 49 16.06 -11.18 -28.57
N PHE A 50 15.10 -11.36 -27.68
CA PHE A 50 13.87 -12.10 -27.95
C PHE A 50 12.70 -11.62 -27.09
N GLY A 51 11.49 -12.00 -27.48
CA GLY A 51 10.26 -11.71 -26.73
C GLY A 51 9.82 -12.90 -25.89
N PHE A 52 9.64 -12.70 -24.59
CA PHE A 52 9.03 -13.67 -23.68
C PHE A 52 8.39 -12.95 -22.48
N GLY A 53 7.12 -13.21 -22.22
CA GLY A 53 6.33 -12.42 -21.27
C GLY A 53 5.72 -11.17 -21.89
N TRP A 54 5.24 -10.26 -21.05
CA TRP A 54 4.57 -9.03 -21.48
C TRP A 54 4.72 -7.94 -20.41
N ILE A 55 4.15 -6.77 -20.68
CA ILE A 55 4.17 -5.65 -19.74
C ILE A 55 3.70 -6.07 -18.34
N ASN A 56 4.38 -5.59 -17.31
CA ASN A 56 4.12 -5.86 -15.88
C ASN A 56 4.32 -7.32 -15.42
N THR A 57 4.83 -8.23 -16.24
CA THR A 57 5.34 -9.50 -15.73
C THR A 57 6.70 -9.29 -15.08
N LYS A 58 6.98 -10.01 -13.99
CA LYS A 58 8.31 -10.00 -13.35
C LYS A 58 9.16 -11.09 -14.00
N PRO A 59 10.39 -10.78 -14.46
CA PRO A 59 11.25 -11.82 -15.00
C PRO A 59 11.68 -12.79 -13.88
N MET A 60 12.07 -14.00 -14.25
CA MET A 60 12.82 -14.92 -13.42
C MET A 60 13.62 -15.85 -14.33
N VAL A 61 14.58 -16.52 -13.72
CA VAL A 61 15.54 -17.39 -14.40
C VAL A 61 15.65 -18.65 -13.55
N GLY A 62 15.74 -19.81 -14.19
CA GLY A 62 15.92 -21.09 -13.53
C GLY A 62 16.18 -22.20 -14.55
N ASP A 63 16.81 -23.28 -14.12
CA ASP A 63 16.99 -24.51 -14.90
C ASP A 63 15.72 -25.37 -14.81
N TRP A 64 14.72 -25.09 -15.65
CA TRP A 64 13.40 -25.72 -15.53
C TRP A 64 13.41 -27.21 -15.90
N ASN A 65 14.52 -27.70 -16.46
CA ASN A 65 14.62 -29.02 -17.07
C ASN A 65 15.71 -29.91 -16.42
N GLY A 66 16.60 -29.33 -15.60
CA GLY A 66 17.66 -30.00 -14.85
C GLY A 66 18.91 -30.32 -15.69
N ASP A 67 19.18 -29.58 -16.76
CA ASP A 67 20.35 -29.80 -17.63
C ASP A 67 21.58 -28.95 -17.29
N GLY A 68 21.48 -28.11 -16.27
CA GLY A 68 22.50 -27.16 -15.83
C GLY A 68 22.55 -25.88 -16.67
N LYS A 69 21.51 -25.58 -17.45
CA LYS A 69 21.36 -24.33 -18.20
C LYS A 69 20.08 -23.61 -17.83
N GLU A 70 20.22 -22.34 -17.50
CA GLU A 70 19.08 -21.53 -17.12
C GLU A 70 18.30 -21.03 -18.32
N GLU A 71 16.99 -20.97 -18.11
CA GLU A 71 15.99 -20.57 -19.08
C GLU A 71 15.09 -19.47 -18.50
N VAL A 72 14.31 -18.82 -19.37
CA VAL A 72 13.50 -17.68 -18.93
C VAL A 72 12.14 -18.11 -18.40
N GLY A 73 11.75 -17.43 -17.34
CA GLY A 73 10.42 -17.48 -16.76
C GLY A 73 9.88 -16.07 -16.56
N VAL A 74 8.55 -15.96 -16.44
CA VAL A 74 7.91 -14.75 -15.95
C VAL A 74 6.83 -15.07 -14.93
N TYR A 75 6.78 -14.29 -13.85
CA TYR A 75 5.62 -14.27 -12.97
C TYR A 75 4.68 -13.20 -13.51
N ASN A 76 3.41 -13.54 -13.70
CA ASN A 76 2.36 -12.59 -14.00
C ASN A 76 1.58 -12.30 -12.71
N PRO A 77 1.84 -11.15 -12.04
CA PRO A 77 1.14 -10.81 -10.80
C PRO A 77 -0.38 -10.71 -11.00
N SER A 78 -0.85 -10.28 -12.18
CA SER A 78 -2.28 -10.11 -12.46
C SER A 78 -3.01 -11.45 -12.67
N GLY A 79 -2.33 -12.42 -13.27
CA GLY A 79 -2.86 -13.76 -13.53
C GLY A 79 -2.55 -14.76 -12.41
N LYS A 80 -1.76 -14.36 -11.40
CA LYS A 80 -1.33 -15.20 -10.28
C LYS A 80 -0.74 -16.52 -10.79
N ASN A 81 0.06 -16.42 -11.85
CA ASN A 81 0.64 -17.56 -12.52
C ASN A 81 2.05 -17.29 -12.99
N PHE A 82 2.81 -18.36 -13.11
CA PHE A 82 4.11 -18.40 -13.73
C PHE A 82 3.94 -18.88 -15.17
N VAL A 83 4.73 -18.31 -16.07
CA VAL A 83 4.94 -18.84 -17.42
C VAL A 83 6.43 -19.09 -17.56
N ILE A 84 6.82 -20.35 -17.63
CA ILE A 84 8.22 -20.78 -17.82
C ILE A 84 8.34 -21.45 -19.18
N GLN A 85 9.51 -21.38 -19.80
CA GLN A 85 9.75 -22.02 -21.09
C GLN A 85 11.11 -22.70 -21.13
N ASP A 86 11.11 -23.99 -21.47
CA ASP A 86 12.30 -24.81 -21.70
C ASP A 86 12.36 -25.24 -23.19
N ALA A 87 13.31 -26.12 -23.52
CA ALA A 87 13.44 -26.70 -24.86
C ALA A 87 12.21 -27.54 -25.31
N ASN A 88 11.38 -27.99 -24.37
CA ASN A 88 10.18 -28.79 -24.62
C ASN A 88 8.92 -27.93 -24.82
N GLY A 89 8.97 -26.63 -24.49
CA GLY A 89 7.90 -25.66 -24.70
C GLY A 89 7.61 -24.83 -23.46
N TYR A 90 6.47 -24.13 -23.45
CA TYR A 90 6.07 -23.33 -22.30
C TYR A 90 5.14 -24.11 -21.36
N LYS A 91 5.26 -23.85 -20.05
CA LYS A 91 4.36 -24.32 -18.99
C LYS A 91 3.73 -23.12 -18.29
N VAL A 92 2.46 -23.25 -17.92
CA VAL A 92 1.74 -22.24 -17.11
C VAL A 92 1.39 -22.86 -15.76
N ILE A 93 1.89 -22.27 -14.68
CA ILE A 93 1.72 -22.79 -13.32
C ILE A 93 0.93 -21.78 -12.50
N GLY A 94 -0.26 -22.17 -12.06
CA GLY A 94 -1.13 -21.33 -11.21
C GLY A 94 -0.69 -21.40 -9.76
N LEU A 95 0.24 -20.53 -9.37
CA LEU A 95 0.78 -20.46 -8.02
C LEU A 95 0.93 -18.99 -7.60
N GLY A 96 0.27 -18.61 -6.51
CA GLY A 96 0.36 -17.27 -5.94
C GLY A 96 -0.97 -16.56 -5.70
N TRP A 97 -0.87 -15.46 -4.98
CA TRP A 97 -1.97 -14.55 -4.64
C TRP A 97 -1.46 -13.11 -4.69
N THR A 98 -2.35 -12.15 -4.42
CA THR A 98 -2.01 -10.74 -4.46
C THR A 98 -0.92 -10.42 -3.42
N GLY A 99 0.12 -9.67 -3.82
CA GLY A 99 1.16 -9.22 -2.89
C GLY A 99 2.28 -10.23 -2.62
N VAL A 100 2.34 -11.35 -3.33
CA VAL A 100 3.46 -12.30 -3.19
C VAL A 100 4.72 -11.85 -3.93
N ILE A 101 5.85 -12.30 -3.41
CA ILE A 101 7.18 -12.21 -4.01
C ILE A 101 7.46 -13.59 -4.65
N PRO A 102 7.67 -13.67 -5.98
CA PRO A 102 8.06 -14.91 -6.62
C PRO A 102 9.49 -15.28 -6.23
N VAL A 103 9.73 -16.57 -6.05
CA VAL A 103 11.04 -17.19 -5.82
C VAL A 103 11.19 -18.39 -6.76
N VAL A 104 12.41 -18.82 -6.98
CA VAL A 104 12.78 -19.99 -7.80
C VAL A 104 13.72 -20.85 -6.96
N GLY A 105 13.75 -22.16 -7.16
CA GLY A 105 14.72 -23.06 -6.54
C GLY A 105 14.36 -24.52 -6.74
N ASN A 106 15.32 -25.41 -6.54
CA ASN A 106 15.17 -26.86 -6.57
C ASN A 106 14.61 -27.34 -5.22
N TRP A 107 13.29 -27.30 -5.04
CA TRP A 107 12.68 -27.58 -3.73
C TRP A 107 12.62 -29.08 -3.42
N ASN A 108 12.59 -29.93 -4.44
CA ASN A 108 12.41 -31.38 -4.30
C ASN A 108 13.73 -32.19 -4.42
N GLY A 109 14.83 -31.55 -4.78
CA GLY A 109 16.15 -32.18 -4.93
C GLY A 109 16.33 -32.97 -6.23
N ASP A 110 15.50 -32.74 -7.26
CA ASP A 110 15.61 -33.43 -8.54
C ASP A 110 16.55 -32.75 -9.56
N ARG A 111 17.10 -31.59 -9.16
CA ARG A 111 18.00 -30.69 -9.91
C ARG A 111 17.31 -29.78 -10.91
N ALA A 112 16.02 -29.92 -11.14
CA ALA A 112 15.25 -28.93 -11.88
C ALA A 112 14.75 -27.86 -10.90
N ASP A 113 14.79 -26.62 -11.36
CA ASP A 113 14.21 -25.51 -10.63
C ASP A 113 12.69 -25.53 -10.70
N GLU A 114 12.09 -25.09 -9.60
CA GLU A 114 10.67 -24.91 -9.45
C GLU A 114 10.32 -23.51 -8.98
N VAL A 115 9.12 -23.09 -9.36
CA VAL A 115 8.59 -21.79 -8.96
C VAL A 115 8.00 -21.85 -7.55
N GLY A 116 8.17 -20.77 -6.80
CA GLY A 116 7.59 -20.58 -5.48
C GLY A 116 7.10 -19.16 -5.27
N VAL A 117 6.33 -18.95 -4.21
CA VAL A 117 5.86 -17.63 -3.79
C VAL A 117 5.98 -17.47 -2.29
N TYR A 118 6.27 -16.24 -1.87
CA TYR A 118 6.30 -15.83 -0.47
C TYR A 118 5.38 -14.62 -0.26
N ASN A 119 4.52 -14.64 0.77
CA ASN A 119 3.79 -13.43 1.17
C ASN A 119 4.53 -12.69 2.28
N THR A 120 4.27 -11.38 2.37
CA THR A 120 4.89 -10.52 3.38
C THR A 120 4.49 -10.88 4.81
N GLU A 121 3.63 -11.87 5.04
CA GLU A 121 3.19 -12.36 6.36
C GLU A 121 3.96 -13.60 6.84
N GLY A 122 4.89 -14.15 6.02
CA GLY A 122 5.69 -15.32 6.41
C GLY A 122 5.21 -16.66 5.85
N THR A 123 4.35 -16.67 4.84
CA THR A 123 3.83 -17.90 4.22
C THR A 123 4.47 -18.12 2.86
N TRP A 124 4.99 -19.33 2.64
CA TRP A 124 5.54 -19.81 1.39
C TRP A 124 4.59 -20.82 0.75
N ALA A 125 4.50 -20.80 -0.57
CA ALA A 125 3.94 -21.89 -1.36
C ALA A 125 4.95 -22.27 -2.44
N LEU A 126 5.51 -23.47 -2.36
CA LEU A 126 6.58 -23.96 -3.22
C LEU A 126 5.99 -25.00 -4.17
N TRP A 127 6.18 -24.86 -5.48
CA TRP A 127 5.64 -25.80 -6.45
C TRP A 127 6.37 -27.14 -6.36
N ASN A 128 5.61 -28.22 -6.23
CA ASN A 128 6.14 -29.57 -6.19
C ASN A 128 5.69 -30.32 -7.45
N THR A 129 6.64 -30.61 -8.34
CA THR A 129 6.42 -31.26 -9.63
C THR A 129 6.00 -32.73 -9.50
N ASP A 130 6.49 -33.45 -8.48
CA ASP A 130 6.14 -34.85 -8.20
C ASP A 130 4.66 -35.03 -7.86
N THR A 131 4.11 -34.09 -7.09
CA THR A 131 2.73 -34.13 -6.62
C THR A 131 1.79 -33.25 -7.46
N ASN A 132 2.35 -32.41 -8.32
CA ASN A 132 1.64 -31.38 -9.08
C ASN A 132 0.76 -30.50 -8.16
N SER A 133 1.32 -30.10 -7.02
CA SER A 133 0.67 -29.31 -5.99
C SER A 133 1.67 -28.39 -5.28
N ALA A 134 1.19 -27.47 -4.45
CA ALA A 134 2.08 -26.56 -3.72
C ALA A 134 2.28 -27.03 -2.28
N ASP A 135 3.54 -27.13 -1.86
CA ASP A 135 3.91 -27.34 -0.46
C ASP A 135 3.86 -26.01 0.29
N ILE A 136 3.12 -25.98 1.39
CA ILE A 136 2.92 -24.76 2.19
C ILE A 136 3.85 -24.78 3.40
N VAL A 137 4.71 -23.77 3.49
CA VAL A 137 5.68 -23.61 4.58
C VAL A 137 5.42 -22.29 5.30
N GLY A 138 5.35 -22.33 6.64
CA GLY A 138 5.26 -21.13 7.48
C GLY A 138 6.64 -20.77 8.02
N PHE A 139 7.28 -19.75 7.46
CA PHE A 139 8.62 -19.32 7.87
C PHE A 139 8.81 -17.81 7.60
N GLY A 140 8.94 -17.02 8.67
CA GLY A 140 8.98 -15.55 8.62
C GLY A 140 7.76 -14.89 9.26
N TRP A 141 7.64 -13.57 9.13
CA TRP A 141 6.53 -12.78 9.67
C TRP A 141 6.33 -11.47 8.89
N VAL A 142 5.35 -10.67 9.32
CA VAL A 142 5.01 -9.39 8.68
C VAL A 142 6.25 -8.50 8.43
N GLY A 143 6.51 -8.21 7.16
CA GLY A 143 7.54 -7.27 6.72
C GLY A 143 8.96 -7.84 6.58
N THR A 144 9.12 -9.17 6.64
CA THR A 144 10.38 -9.83 6.24
C THR A 144 10.40 -10.08 4.74
N GLU A 145 11.59 -10.20 4.16
CA GLU A 145 11.79 -10.48 2.73
C GLU A 145 12.27 -11.91 2.55
N PRO A 146 11.86 -12.63 1.49
CA PRO A 146 12.33 -13.99 1.27
C PRO A 146 13.80 -13.97 0.87
N VAL A 147 14.55 -15.01 1.23
CA VAL A 147 15.81 -15.40 0.59
C VAL A 147 15.76 -16.91 0.42
N VAL A 148 16.40 -17.44 -0.60
CA VAL A 148 16.38 -18.87 -0.93
C VAL A 148 17.78 -19.24 -1.40
N GLY A 149 18.22 -20.45 -1.06
CA GLY A 149 19.55 -20.98 -1.35
C GLY A 149 19.73 -22.35 -0.73
N ASP A 150 20.73 -23.10 -1.20
CA ASP A 150 21.15 -24.38 -0.61
C ASP A 150 22.03 -24.09 0.61
N TRP A 151 21.42 -24.02 1.80
CA TRP A 151 22.16 -23.55 2.98
C TRP A 151 23.06 -24.62 3.60
N ASP A 152 22.91 -25.89 3.23
CA ASP A 152 23.64 -27.02 3.82
C ASP A 152 24.46 -27.87 2.83
N GLY A 153 24.45 -27.51 1.55
CA GLY A 153 25.30 -28.05 0.49
C GLY A 153 24.82 -29.42 0.00
N ASP A 154 23.51 -29.69 0.05
CA ASP A 154 22.92 -30.96 -0.37
C ASP A 154 22.25 -30.94 -1.75
N ASP A 155 22.45 -29.85 -2.50
CA ASP A 155 21.86 -29.49 -3.79
C ASP A 155 20.33 -29.23 -3.73
N VAL A 156 19.71 -29.13 -2.54
CA VAL A 156 18.30 -28.74 -2.35
C VAL A 156 18.23 -27.28 -1.96
N THR A 157 17.26 -26.54 -2.50
CA THR A 157 17.05 -25.14 -2.11
C THR A 157 16.14 -25.07 -0.87
N GLU A 158 16.61 -24.40 0.17
CA GLU A 158 15.79 -24.09 1.35
C GLU A 158 15.30 -22.63 1.37
N VAL A 159 14.28 -22.40 2.19
CA VAL A 159 13.74 -21.07 2.43
C VAL A 159 14.49 -20.35 3.56
N GLY A 160 14.54 -19.03 3.45
CA GLY A 160 15.11 -18.12 4.43
C GLY A 160 14.43 -16.76 4.37
N ILE A 161 14.67 -15.90 5.35
CA ILE A 161 14.14 -14.53 5.34
C ILE A 161 15.18 -13.51 5.79
N TYR A 162 15.11 -12.30 5.23
CA TYR A 162 15.81 -11.12 5.72
C TYR A 162 14.88 -10.22 6.54
N ASN A 163 15.25 -9.98 7.79
CA ASN A 163 14.58 -9.05 8.69
C ASN A 163 15.27 -7.68 8.63
N ARG A 164 14.75 -6.78 7.80
CA ARG A 164 15.25 -5.41 7.65
C ARG A 164 15.30 -4.61 8.94
N ARG A 165 14.32 -4.80 9.85
CA ARG A 165 14.28 -4.05 11.12
C ARG A 165 15.36 -4.51 12.08
N GLY A 166 15.71 -5.79 12.04
CA GLY A 166 16.73 -6.40 12.87
C GLY A 166 18.12 -6.49 12.22
N ASN A 167 18.24 -6.18 10.93
CA ASN A 167 19.45 -6.41 10.12
C ASN A 167 20.01 -7.84 10.29
N ASN A 168 19.15 -8.85 10.14
CA ASN A 168 19.56 -10.25 10.25
C ASN A 168 18.82 -11.15 9.27
N PHE A 169 19.48 -12.24 8.90
CA PHE A 169 18.91 -13.36 8.17
C PHE A 169 18.47 -14.44 9.14
N LEU A 170 17.36 -15.11 8.83
CA LEU A 170 16.99 -16.38 9.41
C LEU A 170 16.94 -17.42 8.27
N LEU A 171 17.75 -18.47 8.36
CA LEU A 171 17.87 -19.49 7.31
C LEU A 171 17.33 -20.81 7.82
N GLN A 172 16.38 -21.43 7.12
CA GLN A 172 15.81 -22.70 7.56
C GLN A 172 16.78 -23.84 7.24
N LYS A 173 17.22 -24.60 8.25
CA LYS A 173 18.12 -25.75 8.08
C LYS A 173 17.53 -26.98 8.75
N GLY A 174 17.11 -27.96 7.96
CA GLY A 174 16.42 -29.16 8.45
C GLY A 174 15.24 -28.83 9.38
N SER A 175 15.34 -29.22 10.66
CA SER A 175 14.30 -28.97 11.67
C SER A 175 14.46 -27.66 12.46
N GLY A 176 15.52 -26.89 12.19
CA GLY A 176 15.88 -25.66 12.91
C GLY A 176 16.09 -24.48 11.97
N PHE A 177 16.75 -23.44 12.48
CA PHE A 177 17.15 -22.29 11.70
C PHE A 177 18.41 -21.63 12.28
N ASP A 178 19.20 -21.03 11.39
CA ASP A 178 20.33 -20.19 11.76
C ASP A 178 19.90 -18.71 11.81
N ILE A 179 20.56 -17.91 12.67
CA ILE A 179 20.38 -16.45 12.72
C ILE A 179 21.72 -15.80 12.43
N ILE A 180 21.79 -15.01 11.36
CA ILE A 180 23.01 -14.32 10.95
C ILE A 180 22.76 -12.82 11.02
N GLY A 181 23.44 -12.14 11.96
CA GLY A 181 23.39 -10.68 12.08
C GLY A 181 24.30 -10.03 11.04
N LEU A 182 23.73 -9.59 9.91
CA LEU A 182 24.48 -9.05 8.79
C LEU A 182 23.74 -7.85 8.16
N GLY A 183 24.48 -6.75 8.04
CA GLY A 183 24.02 -5.53 7.37
C GLY A 183 23.60 -4.40 8.29
N TRP A 184 23.05 -3.37 7.67
CA TRP A 184 22.60 -2.14 8.28
C TRP A 184 21.39 -1.61 7.52
N THR A 185 20.80 -0.52 8.01
CA THR A 185 19.59 0.02 7.43
C THR A 185 19.81 0.38 5.95
N GLY A 186 18.94 -0.12 5.07
CA GLY A 186 18.91 0.23 3.65
C GLY A 186 19.81 -0.63 2.76
N VAL A 187 20.32 -1.75 3.29
CA VAL A 187 21.01 -2.74 2.46
C VAL A 187 20.04 -3.60 1.65
N THR A 188 20.57 -4.20 0.59
CA THR A 188 19.95 -5.21 -0.25
C THR A 188 20.54 -6.57 0.11
N PRO A 189 19.73 -7.58 0.51
CA PRO A 189 20.24 -8.94 0.71
C PRO A 189 20.65 -9.57 -0.64
N VAL A 190 21.68 -10.40 -0.63
CA VAL A 190 22.13 -11.23 -1.78
C VAL A 190 22.46 -12.64 -1.28
N VAL A 191 22.50 -13.61 -2.18
CA VAL A 191 22.81 -15.02 -1.89
C VAL A 191 23.79 -15.54 -2.96
N GLY A 192 24.73 -16.38 -2.56
CA GLY A 192 25.65 -17.09 -3.45
C GLY A 192 26.71 -17.86 -2.68
N ASP A 193 27.38 -18.80 -3.34
CA ASP A 193 28.50 -19.55 -2.81
C ASP A 193 29.80 -18.71 -2.92
N TRP A 194 30.19 -18.05 -1.83
CA TRP A 194 31.37 -17.15 -1.86
C TRP A 194 32.68 -17.90 -1.59
N ASN A 195 32.63 -19.11 -1.02
CA ASN A 195 33.82 -19.87 -0.62
C ASN A 195 34.09 -21.10 -1.50
N GLY A 196 33.17 -21.43 -2.43
CA GLY A 196 33.25 -22.54 -3.36
C GLY A 196 33.06 -23.91 -2.70
N ASP A 197 32.37 -23.98 -1.56
CA ASP A 197 32.16 -25.24 -0.85
C ASP A 197 30.89 -26.00 -1.28
N GLY A 198 30.08 -25.39 -2.15
CA GLY A 198 28.82 -25.91 -2.67
C GLY A 198 27.60 -25.50 -1.85
N ALA A 199 27.76 -24.84 -0.70
CA ALA A 199 26.66 -24.26 0.07
C ALA A 199 26.53 -22.75 -0.19
N ASP A 200 25.30 -22.29 -0.32
CA ASP A 200 24.98 -20.88 -0.47
C ASP A 200 25.15 -20.11 0.84
N GLU A 201 25.61 -18.87 0.69
CA GLU A 201 25.80 -17.94 1.79
C GLU A 201 25.11 -16.60 1.56
N VAL A 202 24.76 -15.95 2.67
CA VAL A 202 24.11 -14.63 2.62
C VAL A 202 25.10 -13.49 2.54
N GLY A 203 24.75 -12.46 1.79
CA GLY A 203 25.47 -11.20 1.73
C GLY A 203 24.52 -10.00 1.78
N VAL A 204 25.09 -8.81 1.92
CA VAL A 204 24.34 -7.55 1.83
C VAL A 204 25.11 -6.46 1.09
N TYR A 205 24.40 -5.58 0.38
CA TYR A 205 24.96 -4.44 -0.34
C TYR A 205 24.23 -3.13 -0.02
N ASN A 206 24.94 -2.01 0.21
CA ASN A 206 24.31 -0.77 0.70
C ASN A 206 23.95 0.28 -0.36
N ASN A 207 23.96 -0.06 -1.65
CA ASN A 207 23.74 0.92 -2.71
C ASN A 207 24.67 2.15 -2.58
N ALA A 208 25.89 1.93 -2.10
CA ALA A 208 26.94 2.94 -1.99
C ALA A 208 28.34 2.32 -2.19
N GLY A 209 28.41 1.09 -2.73
CA GLY A 209 29.66 0.41 -3.03
C GLY A 209 30.22 -0.47 -1.91
N THR A 210 29.47 -0.74 -0.83
CA THR A 210 29.95 -1.60 0.27
C THR A 210 29.14 -2.88 0.34
N TRP A 211 29.85 -4.00 0.32
CA TRP A 211 29.34 -5.35 0.50
C TRP A 211 29.78 -5.90 1.84
N ALA A 212 28.94 -6.73 2.44
CA ALA A 212 29.34 -7.62 3.51
C ALA A 212 28.87 -9.03 3.15
N LEU A 213 29.80 -9.95 2.90
CA LEU A 213 29.55 -11.32 2.47
C LEU A 213 29.83 -12.25 3.64
N TRP A 214 28.87 -13.08 4.02
CA TRP A 214 29.04 -14.02 5.12
C TRP A 214 29.94 -15.17 4.71
N ASN A 215 30.94 -15.47 5.52
CA ASN A 215 31.80 -16.62 5.33
C ASN A 215 31.57 -17.62 6.47
N THR A 216 31.06 -18.79 6.14
CA THR A 216 30.69 -19.86 7.09
C THR A 216 31.92 -20.48 7.75
N ASP A 217 33.03 -20.64 7.04
CA ASP A 217 34.30 -21.18 7.57
C ASP A 217 34.85 -20.38 8.75
N THR A 218 34.76 -19.06 8.67
CA THR A 218 35.29 -18.13 9.67
C THR A 218 34.22 -17.60 10.62
N ASN A 219 32.94 -17.85 10.30
CA ASN A 219 31.78 -17.33 11.01
C ASN A 219 31.85 -15.79 11.14
N SER A 220 32.25 -15.13 10.05
CA SER A 220 32.48 -13.69 10.00
C SER A 220 32.19 -13.13 8.61
N ALA A 221 31.93 -11.82 8.52
CA ALA A 221 31.66 -11.17 7.24
C ALA A 221 32.95 -10.61 6.62
N GLU A 222 33.17 -10.90 5.34
CA GLU A 222 34.14 -10.21 4.51
C GLU A 222 33.55 -8.90 3.98
N ILE A 223 34.32 -7.81 4.03
CA ILE A 223 33.88 -6.49 3.54
C ILE A 223 34.56 -6.16 2.22
N VAL A 224 33.76 -6.07 1.16
CA VAL A 224 34.23 -5.76 -0.20
C VAL A 224 33.77 -4.37 -0.62
N GLY A 225 34.66 -3.62 -1.27
CA GLY A 225 34.37 -2.29 -1.82
C GLY A 225 34.22 -2.36 -3.34
N PHE A 226 32.98 -2.43 -3.84
CA PHE A 226 32.69 -2.54 -5.26
C PHE A 226 31.36 -1.86 -5.61
N GLY A 227 31.39 -0.91 -6.55
CA GLY A 227 30.24 -0.09 -6.93
C GLY A 227 30.17 1.30 -6.28
N TRP A 228 29.05 2.01 -6.47
CA TRP A 228 28.82 3.36 -5.96
C TRP A 228 27.32 3.64 -5.75
N ALA A 229 26.98 4.86 -5.34
CA ALA A 229 25.59 5.24 -5.10
C ALA A 229 24.76 5.27 -6.38
N GLY A 230 23.63 4.56 -6.38
CA GLY A 230 22.72 4.43 -7.53
C GLY A 230 22.95 3.15 -8.36
N THR A 231 23.73 2.20 -7.86
CA THR A 231 23.91 0.90 -8.50
C THR A 231 23.15 -0.18 -7.74
N GLU A 232 22.72 -1.23 -8.44
CA GLU A 232 22.03 -2.38 -7.88
C GLU A 232 22.99 -3.57 -7.83
N PRO A 233 22.93 -4.43 -6.80
CA PRO A 233 23.82 -5.57 -6.71
C PRO A 233 23.38 -6.68 -7.68
N ILE A 234 24.35 -7.31 -8.32
CA ILE A 234 24.21 -8.61 -8.99
C ILE A 234 25.34 -9.51 -8.48
N VAL A 235 25.14 -10.81 -8.52
CA VAL A 235 26.13 -11.82 -8.12
C VAL A 235 26.03 -12.97 -9.11
N GLY A 236 27.08 -13.76 -9.24
CA GLY A 236 27.17 -14.91 -10.15
C GLY A 236 28.60 -15.40 -10.27
N ASP A 237 28.78 -16.61 -10.80
CA ASP A 237 30.08 -17.18 -11.14
C ASP A 237 30.50 -16.65 -12.52
N TRP A 238 31.13 -15.48 -12.56
CA TRP A 238 31.44 -14.82 -13.83
C TRP A 238 32.55 -15.54 -14.62
N ASN A 239 33.29 -16.43 -13.97
CA ASN A 239 34.50 -17.03 -14.51
C ASN A 239 34.37 -18.55 -14.78
N GLY A 240 33.34 -19.19 -14.23
CA GLY A 240 33.01 -20.60 -14.38
C GLY A 240 33.80 -21.53 -13.45
N ASP A 241 34.33 -21.04 -12.33
CA ASP A 241 35.10 -21.84 -11.36
C ASP A 241 34.27 -22.40 -10.19
N GLY A 242 32.97 -22.06 -10.15
CA GLY A 242 32.04 -22.44 -9.11
C GLY A 242 32.05 -21.51 -7.89
N ILE A 243 32.73 -20.37 -7.94
CA ILE A 243 32.74 -19.36 -6.87
C ILE A 243 32.02 -18.12 -7.36
N PHE A 244 31.05 -17.62 -6.58
CA PHE A 244 30.30 -16.44 -6.95
C PHE A 244 31.10 -15.19 -6.65
N GLU A 245 31.11 -14.24 -7.57
CA GLU A 245 31.68 -12.93 -7.34
C GLU A 245 30.66 -11.80 -7.45
N VAL A 246 31.03 -10.65 -6.89
CA VAL A 246 30.16 -9.48 -6.85
C VAL A 246 30.16 -8.74 -8.18
N GLY A 247 28.99 -8.20 -8.53
CA GLY A 247 28.81 -7.30 -9.65
C GLY A 247 27.80 -6.20 -9.32
N ILE A 248 27.67 -5.22 -10.20
CA ILE A 248 26.68 -4.17 -10.10
C ILE A 248 26.01 -3.86 -11.42
N TYR A 249 24.74 -3.50 -11.38
CA TYR A 249 24.05 -2.81 -12.46
C TYR A 249 24.03 -1.30 -12.20
N ASN A 250 24.60 -0.52 -13.09
CA ASN A 250 24.59 0.94 -13.03
C ASN A 250 23.37 1.48 -13.77
N THR A 251 22.30 1.72 -13.01
CA THR A 251 21.00 2.19 -13.52
C THR A 251 21.07 3.50 -14.32
N ALA A 252 22.03 4.39 -14.00
CA ALA A 252 22.20 5.65 -14.72
C ALA A 252 22.95 5.49 -16.06
N GLY A 253 23.83 4.49 -16.15
CA GLY A 253 24.62 4.22 -17.35
C GLY A 253 24.09 3.09 -18.22
N ASN A 254 23.07 2.37 -17.76
CA ASN A 254 22.52 1.16 -18.37
C ASN A 254 23.59 0.13 -18.73
N ASN A 255 24.50 -0.15 -17.79
CA ASN A 255 25.58 -1.10 -17.98
C ASN A 255 25.89 -1.87 -16.70
N PHE A 256 26.47 -3.05 -16.88
CA PHE A 256 26.97 -3.88 -15.80
C PHE A 256 28.45 -3.62 -15.56
N LEU A 257 28.87 -3.76 -14.31
CA LEU A 257 30.25 -3.93 -13.90
C LEU A 257 30.34 -5.23 -13.10
N ILE A 258 31.06 -6.22 -13.59
CA ILE A 258 31.27 -7.50 -12.90
C ILE A 258 32.72 -7.60 -12.43
N GLN A 259 32.94 -8.11 -11.22
CA GLN A 259 34.28 -8.30 -10.69
C GLN A 259 34.83 -9.64 -11.19
N THR A 260 36.07 -9.64 -11.68
CA THR A 260 36.76 -10.86 -12.13
C THR A 260 38.15 -10.93 -11.51
N GLU A 261 38.82 -12.08 -11.60
CA GLU A 261 40.21 -12.24 -11.11
C GLU A 261 41.19 -11.20 -11.70
N ASN A 262 40.88 -10.66 -12.89
CA ASN A 262 41.70 -9.70 -13.61
C ASN A 262 41.29 -8.23 -13.36
N GLY A 263 40.30 -7.98 -12.50
CA GLY A 263 39.81 -6.64 -12.17
C GLY A 263 38.29 -6.54 -12.31
N PHE A 264 37.81 -5.81 -13.31
CA PHE A 264 36.38 -5.71 -13.60
C PHE A 264 36.13 -5.58 -15.09
N ASP A 265 35.02 -6.14 -15.54
CA ASP A 265 34.53 -6.00 -16.90
C ASP A 265 33.32 -5.08 -16.97
N VAL A 266 33.24 -4.29 -18.04
CA VAL A 266 32.14 -3.36 -18.29
C VAL A 266 31.31 -3.89 -19.43
N ILE A 267 30.08 -4.32 -19.14
CA ILE A 267 29.17 -4.89 -20.13
C ILE A 267 28.09 -3.86 -20.45
N GLY A 268 28.11 -3.33 -21.67
CA GLY A 268 27.16 -2.32 -22.16
C GLY A 268 25.81 -2.89 -22.58
N LEU A 269 25.30 -3.91 -21.88
CA LEU A 269 24.01 -4.52 -22.13
C LEU A 269 22.99 -3.87 -21.19
N GLY A 270 22.03 -3.12 -21.73
CA GLY A 270 21.01 -2.48 -20.92
C GLY A 270 20.27 -1.34 -21.62
N TRP A 271 19.05 -1.11 -21.16
CA TRP A 271 18.19 -0.01 -21.59
C TRP A 271 17.74 0.78 -20.36
N SER A 272 17.14 1.94 -20.61
CA SER A 272 16.51 2.71 -19.54
C SER A 272 15.37 1.91 -18.93
N ARG A 273 15.35 1.74 -17.60
CA ARG A 273 14.28 1.08 -16.81
C ARG A 273 14.16 -0.45 -17.00
N VAL A 274 15.27 -1.14 -17.25
CA VAL A 274 15.31 -2.61 -17.26
C VAL A 274 15.42 -3.21 -15.86
N THR A 275 15.03 -4.47 -15.73
CA THR A 275 15.40 -5.34 -14.61
C THR A 275 16.63 -6.18 -15.00
N PRO A 276 17.73 -6.14 -14.25
CA PRO A 276 18.87 -7.03 -14.49
C PRO A 276 18.52 -8.48 -14.13
N VAL A 277 19.01 -9.42 -14.91
CA VAL A 277 18.89 -10.87 -14.70
C VAL A 277 20.24 -11.54 -14.96
N ILE A 278 20.53 -12.65 -14.28
CA ILE A 278 21.80 -13.40 -14.37
C ILE A 278 21.46 -14.87 -14.61
N GLY A 279 22.30 -15.57 -15.38
CA GLY A 279 22.27 -17.02 -15.49
C GLY A 279 23.30 -17.54 -16.49
N SER A 280 23.51 -18.84 -16.47
CA SER A 280 24.27 -19.62 -17.46
C SER A 280 23.30 -20.05 -18.58
N TRP A 281 23.01 -19.10 -19.47
CA TRP A 281 21.95 -19.23 -20.46
C TRP A 281 22.10 -20.45 -21.39
N ILE A 282 20.98 -21.12 -21.64
CA ILE A 282 20.83 -21.95 -22.83
C ILE A 282 21.01 -21.13 -24.12
N ASP A 283 21.32 -21.77 -25.25
CA ASP A 283 21.34 -21.08 -26.55
C ASP A 283 19.94 -20.59 -26.91
N ALA A 284 19.62 -19.36 -26.50
CA ALA A 284 18.33 -18.72 -26.63
C ALA A 284 17.85 -18.65 -28.09
N SER A 285 18.78 -18.66 -29.06
CA SER A 285 18.45 -18.65 -30.49
C SER A 285 17.77 -19.93 -30.98
N THR A 286 17.87 -21.02 -30.21
CA THR A 286 17.28 -22.32 -30.55
C THR A 286 15.88 -22.53 -29.98
N ILE A 287 15.50 -21.76 -28.95
CA ILE A 287 14.25 -21.95 -28.19
C ILE A 287 13.30 -20.77 -28.39
N TYR A 288 13.81 -19.53 -28.39
CA TYR A 288 12.99 -18.33 -28.46
C TYR A 288 12.97 -17.77 -29.87
N LYS A 289 11.77 -17.42 -30.35
CA LYS A 289 11.63 -16.79 -31.67
C LYS A 289 12.17 -15.35 -31.60
N PRO A 290 13.07 -14.94 -32.53
CA PRO A 290 13.43 -13.54 -32.67
C PRO A 290 12.17 -12.72 -32.96
N GLN A 291 11.92 -11.67 -32.18
CA GLN A 291 10.77 -10.80 -32.38
C GLN A 291 11.22 -9.47 -33.00
N ASP A 292 10.52 -9.02 -34.04
CA ASP A 292 10.66 -7.67 -34.57
C ASP A 292 10.29 -6.66 -33.47
N LYS A 293 11.05 -5.56 -33.38
CA LYS A 293 11.00 -4.53 -32.31
C LYS A 293 9.64 -3.85 -32.08
N ASP A 294 8.61 -4.18 -32.85
CA ASP A 294 7.32 -3.47 -32.92
C ASP A 294 6.08 -4.35 -32.66
N SER A 295 6.19 -5.60 -32.17
CA SER A 295 5.01 -6.44 -31.93
C SER A 295 5.22 -7.56 -30.89
N PRO A 296 4.78 -7.42 -29.64
CA PRO A 296 4.76 -8.52 -28.67
C PRO A 296 3.61 -9.49 -28.98
N GLU A 297 3.93 -10.61 -29.61
CA GLU A 297 3.04 -11.75 -29.84
C GLU A 297 2.89 -12.57 -28.55
N GLN A 298 1.65 -12.83 -28.13
CA GLN A 298 1.35 -13.77 -27.05
C GLN A 298 1.56 -15.22 -27.52
N PRO A 299 1.99 -16.15 -26.64
CA PRO A 299 2.06 -17.56 -26.99
C PRO A 299 0.66 -18.12 -27.34
N PRO A 300 0.56 -19.07 -28.29
CA PRO A 300 -0.72 -19.58 -28.74
C PRO A 300 -1.38 -20.44 -27.65
N THR A 301 -2.57 -20.04 -27.20
CA THR A 301 -3.42 -20.81 -26.28
C THR A 301 -3.68 -22.24 -26.81
N GLN A 302 -3.26 -23.27 -26.06
CA GLN A 302 -3.75 -24.63 -26.26
C GLN A 302 -5.24 -24.69 -25.93
N GLN A 303 -5.99 -25.26 -26.88
CA GLN A 303 -7.43 -25.39 -26.85
C GLN A 303 -7.86 -26.47 -25.84
N THR A 304 -8.81 -26.13 -24.96
CA THR A 304 -9.75 -27.07 -24.32
C THR A 304 -11.14 -26.43 -24.40
N PRO A 305 -12.20 -27.24 -24.49
CA PRO A 305 -13.14 -27.29 -25.61
C PRO A 305 -14.14 -26.14 -25.57
N THR A 306 -14.55 -25.71 -26.77
CA THR A 306 -15.65 -24.77 -27.04
C THR A 306 -16.90 -25.07 -26.21
N GLU A 307 -17.03 -24.37 -25.09
CA GLU A 307 -18.32 -23.89 -24.63
C GLU A 307 -18.49 -22.50 -25.26
N GLN A 308 -19.63 -22.26 -25.91
CA GLN A 308 -19.90 -21.01 -26.60
C GLN A 308 -19.86 -19.85 -25.60
N ILE A 309 -18.76 -19.09 -25.59
CA ILE A 309 -18.70 -17.82 -24.85
C ILE A 309 -19.53 -16.80 -25.66
N PRO A 310 -20.62 -16.26 -25.09
CA PRO A 310 -21.37 -15.19 -25.72
C PRO A 310 -20.47 -13.95 -25.88
N SER A 311 -20.78 -13.09 -26.84
CA SER A 311 -20.19 -11.75 -26.96
C SER A 311 -20.10 -11.04 -25.60
N PRO A 312 -19.09 -10.18 -25.36
CA PRO A 312 -18.86 -9.59 -24.04
C PRO A 312 -20.15 -8.95 -23.53
N VAL A 313 -20.65 -9.45 -22.41
CA VAL A 313 -21.71 -8.78 -21.68
C VAL A 313 -21.12 -7.45 -21.25
N GLN A 314 -21.66 -6.36 -21.79
CA GLN A 314 -21.42 -5.02 -21.30
C GLN A 314 -21.85 -5.03 -19.83
N ASP A 315 -20.91 -5.03 -18.89
CA ASP A 315 -21.25 -5.04 -17.47
C ASP A 315 -22.04 -3.75 -17.18
N SER A 316 -23.31 -3.93 -16.86
CA SER A 316 -24.25 -2.84 -16.64
C SER A 316 -24.20 -2.31 -15.23
N ASN A 317 -23.35 -2.88 -14.37
CA ASN A 317 -23.26 -2.49 -12.97
C ASN A 317 -22.16 -1.44 -12.76
N LEU A 318 -22.47 -0.42 -11.96
CA LEU A 318 -21.47 0.51 -11.41
C LEU A 318 -20.90 -0.09 -10.12
N THR A 319 -19.57 -0.19 -10.05
CA THR A 319 -18.86 -0.61 -8.84
C THR A 319 -18.01 0.55 -8.32
N VAL A 320 -18.14 0.85 -7.03
CA VAL A 320 -17.38 1.87 -6.31
C VAL A 320 -16.63 1.20 -5.17
N HIS A 321 -15.32 1.40 -5.13
CA HIS A 321 -14.46 0.90 -4.07
C HIS A 321 -13.89 2.05 -3.26
N PHE A 322 -14.09 2.02 -1.96
CA PHE A 322 -13.44 2.89 -0.98
C PHE A 322 -12.25 2.09 -0.42
N ILE A 323 -11.04 2.43 -0.84
CA ILE A 323 -9.84 1.61 -0.66
C ILE A 323 -9.26 1.91 0.71
N ASP A 324 -9.01 0.87 1.52
CA ASP A 324 -8.32 1.06 2.81
C ASP A 324 -6.85 1.44 2.58
N VAL A 325 -6.60 2.75 2.55
CA VAL A 325 -5.26 3.36 2.45
C VAL A 325 -4.78 3.90 3.80
N GLY A 326 -5.37 3.45 4.90
CA GLY A 326 -5.13 4.03 6.22
C GLY A 326 -5.75 5.43 6.32
N GLN A 327 -4.98 6.42 6.81
CA GLN A 327 -5.46 7.80 6.85
C GLN A 327 -5.39 8.40 5.44
N GLY A 328 -6.53 8.90 4.95
CA GLY A 328 -6.67 9.47 3.61
C GLY A 328 -7.82 8.87 2.82
N ASP A 329 -7.96 9.34 1.58
CA ASP A 329 -8.98 8.88 0.64
C ASP A 329 -8.34 8.21 -0.59
N SER A 330 -8.97 7.14 -1.08
CA SER A 330 -8.66 6.59 -2.40
C SER A 330 -9.85 5.78 -2.90
N ILE A 331 -10.55 6.29 -3.92
CA ILE A 331 -11.80 5.73 -4.40
C ILE A 331 -11.68 5.32 -5.86
N LEU A 332 -12.02 4.09 -6.18
CA LEU A 332 -12.06 3.58 -7.54
C LEU A 332 -13.49 3.38 -8.02
N LEU A 333 -13.84 4.02 -9.13
CA LEU A 333 -15.07 3.80 -9.89
C LEU A 333 -14.81 2.94 -11.11
N GLU A 334 -15.64 1.91 -11.32
CA GLU A 334 -15.65 1.06 -12.52
C GLU A 334 -17.06 0.99 -13.12
N TYR A 335 -17.21 1.34 -14.39
CA TYR A 335 -18.49 1.23 -15.10
C TYR A 335 -18.30 1.13 -16.62
N GLY A 336 -19.00 0.21 -17.27
CA GLY A 336 -18.98 0.10 -18.74
C GLY A 336 -17.58 -0.14 -19.33
N GLY A 337 -16.68 -0.78 -18.58
CA GLY A 337 -15.28 -0.99 -18.94
C GLY A 337 -14.39 0.25 -18.82
N LYS A 338 -14.87 1.29 -18.13
CA LYS A 338 -14.16 2.55 -17.86
C LYS A 338 -13.83 2.71 -16.39
N THR A 339 -12.74 3.39 -16.09
CA THR A 339 -12.22 3.55 -14.73
C THR A 339 -11.96 5.01 -14.36
N MET A 340 -12.31 5.37 -13.13
CA MET A 340 -12.00 6.67 -12.54
C MET A 340 -11.41 6.44 -11.15
N LEU A 341 -10.18 6.91 -10.93
CA LEU A 341 -9.58 6.94 -9.60
C LEU A 341 -9.74 8.35 -9.02
N ILE A 342 -10.18 8.46 -7.77
CA ILE A 342 -10.35 9.71 -7.04
C ILE A 342 -9.48 9.60 -5.80
N ASP A 343 -8.50 10.49 -5.69
CA ASP A 343 -7.46 10.46 -4.66
C ASP A 343 -6.63 9.14 -4.64
N ALA A 344 -5.55 9.12 -3.88
CA ALA A 344 -4.57 8.04 -3.86
C ALA A 344 -3.89 7.85 -2.49
N GLY A 345 -4.48 8.38 -1.42
CA GLY A 345 -3.94 8.29 -0.06
C GLY A 345 -2.62 9.05 0.15
N GLU A 346 -1.99 8.79 1.29
CA GLU A 346 -0.66 9.31 1.64
C GLU A 346 0.47 8.89 0.67
N ASN A 347 1.64 9.54 0.78
CA ASN A 347 2.78 9.31 -0.12
C ASN A 347 3.20 7.83 -0.24
N ASN A 348 3.09 7.06 0.85
CA ASN A 348 3.41 5.63 0.89
C ASN A 348 2.27 4.74 0.37
N MET A 349 1.06 5.27 0.17
CA MET A 349 -0.13 4.52 -0.22
C MET A 349 -0.28 4.33 -1.73
N GLY A 350 0.47 5.06 -2.56
CA GLY A 350 0.43 4.87 -4.02
C GLY A 350 0.74 3.44 -4.47
N TYR A 351 1.53 2.68 -3.70
CA TYR A 351 1.75 1.24 -3.96
C TYR A 351 0.55 0.37 -3.55
N THR A 352 -0.15 0.72 -2.46
CA THR A 352 -1.40 0.07 -2.05
C THR A 352 -2.47 0.27 -3.12
N VAL A 353 -2.66 1.50 -3.58
CA VAL A 353 -3.60 1.84 -4.66
C VAL A 353 -3.22 1.11 -5.95
N SER A 354 -1.94 1.12 -6.34
CA SER A 354 -1.48 0.37 -7.50
C SER A 354 -1.70 -1.14 -7.35
N ALA A 355 -1.51 -1.71 -6.15
CA ALA A 355 -1.78 -3.11 -5.91
C ALA A 355 -3.29 -3.42 -6.06
N PHE A 356 -4.14 -2.55 -5.54
CA PHE A 356 -5.59 -2.64 -5.62
C PHE A 356 -6.12 -2.59 -7.06
N LEU A 357 -5.64 -1.64 -7.86
CA LEU A 357 -5.96 -1.52 -9.29
C LEU A 357 -5.50 -2.75 -10.08
N ARG A 358 -4.28 -3.24 -9.80
CA ARG A 358 -3.71 -4.42 -10.46
C ARG A 358 -4.47 -5.70 -10.14
N GLU A 359 -4.95 -5.88 -8.91
CA GLU A 359 -5.80 -7.02 -8.53
C GLU A 359 -7.10 -7.06 -9.33
N ARG A 360 -7.64 -5.89 -9.68
CA ARG A 360 -8.83 -5.72 -10.53
C ARG A 360 -8.54 -5.77 -12.02
N LYS A 361 -7.29 -6.05 -12.41
CA LYS A 361 -6.82 -6.10 -13.80
C LYS A 361 -7.04 -4.78 -14.55
N ILE A 362 -7.05 -3.67 -13.82
CA ILE A 362 -7.07 -2.35 -14.41
C ILE A 362 -5.67 -2.07 -14.94
N SER A 363 -5.57 -1.82 -16.24
CA SER A 363 -4.30 -1.54 -16.94
C SER A 363 -4.13 -0.08 -17.33
N SER A 364 -5.19 0.73 -17.23
CA SER A 364 -5.20 2.16 -17.47
C SER A 364 -6.31 2.84 -16.67
N LEU A 365 -6.16 4.12 -16.40
CA LEU A 365 -7.18 4.96 -15.78
C LEU A 365 -7.72 5.93 -16.82
N ASP A 366 -9.02 5.90 -17.10
CA ASP A 366 -9.60 6.88 -18.03
C ASP A 366 -9.58 8.28 -17.40
N TYR A 367 -9.89 8.36 -16.11
CA TYR A 367 -9.87 9.58 -15.32
C TYR A 367 -9.11 9.37 -14.01
N VAL A 368 -8.34 10.39 -13.62
CA VAL A 368 -7.80 10.54 -12.26
C VAL A 368 -8.26 11.89 -11.72
N VAL A 369 -8.81 11.92 -10.52
CA VAL A 369 -9.27 13.14 -9.84
C VAL A 369 -8.45 13.33 -8.57
N ALA A 370 -7.84 14.51 -8.41
CA ALA A 370 -7.28 14.97 -7.15
C ALA A 370 -8.26 15.96 -6.53
N THR A 371 -8.84 15.61 -5.38
CA THR A 371 -9.87 16.43 -4.75
C THR A 371 -9.29 17.75 -4.26
N HIS A 372 -8.16 17.72 -3.56
CA HIS A 372 -7.44 18.89 -3.04
C HIS A 372 -5.98 18.53 -2.72
N PRO A 373 -5.07 19.49 -2.46
CA PRO A 373 -3.62 19.24 -2.52
C PRO A 373 -2.98 18.65 -1.25
N HIS A 374 -3.76 18.14 -0.28
CA HIS A 374 -3.22 17.52 0.93
C HIS A 374 -2.63 16.13 0.66
N ALA A 375 -1.63 15.78 1.48
CA ALA A 375 -0.79 14.62 1.23
C ALA A 375 -1.54 13.30 1.39
N ASP A 376 -2.53 13.21 2.26
CA ASP A 376 -3.41 12.07 2.46
C ASP A 376 -4.45 11.87 1.35
N HIS A 377 -4.45 12.76 0.34
CA HIS A 377 -5.26 12.64 -0.87
C HIS A 377 -4.38 12.45 -2.11
N ILE A 378 -3.41 13.34 -2.32
CA ILE A 378 -2.57 13.33 -3.52
C ILE A 378 -1.22 12.66 -3.33
N GLY A 379 -0.91 12.17 -2.14
CA GLY A 379 0.40 11.59 -1.81
C GLY A 379 0.77 10.44 -2.73
N GLY A 380 -0.15 9.49 -2.91
CA GLY A 380 0.05 8.35 -3.79
C GLY A 380 0.02 8.67 -5.28
N MET A 381 -0.36 9.90 -5.69
CA MET A 381 -0.59 10.23 -7.10
C MET A 381 0.66 10.10 -7.96
N LEU A 382 1.83 10.52 -7.48
CA LEU A 382 3.07 10.36 -8.26
C LEU A 382 3.31 8.90 -8.63
N THR A 383 3.14 7.99 -7.67
CA THR A 383 3.31 6.55 -7.89
C THR A 383 2.25 6.02 -8.85
N THR A 384 0.99 6.40 -8.66
CA THR A 384 -0.11 5.98 -9.54
C THR A 384 0.07 6.46 -10.97
N LEU A 385 0.39 7.74 -11.18
CA LEU A 385 0.64 8.32 -12.49
C LEU A 385 1.82 7.66 -13.20
N ASN A 386 2.86 7.24 -12.46
CA ASN A 386 4.01 6.55 -13.06
C ASN A 386 3.70 5.09 -13.44
N ASN A 387 2.69 4.48 -12.82
CA ASN A 387 2.36 3.06 -13.00
C ASN A 387 1.23 2.81 -14.00
N TYR A 388 0.37 3.80 -14.25
CA TYR A 388 -0.81 3.65 -15.10
C TYR A 388 -0.88 4.75 -16.15
N PRO A 389 -1.11 4.40 -17.44
CA PRO A 389 -1.54 5.37 -18.42
C PRO A 389 -2.84 6.05 -17.96
N VAL A 390 -2.85 7.38 -17.97
CA VAL A 390 -4.01 8.19 -17.59
C VAL A 390 -4.54 8.95 -18.81
N GLY A 391 -5.84 8.84 -19.06
CA GLY A 391 -6.53 9.59 -20.11
C GLY A 391 -6.62 11.08 -19.78
N GLN A 392 -7.25 11.41 -18.65
CA GLN A 392 -7.42 12.78 -18.18
C GLN A 392 -7.20 12.88 -16.66
N PHE A 393 -6.45 13.90 -16.24
CA PHE A 393 -6.25 14.29 -14.86
C PHE A 393 -7.12 15.51 -14.54
N ILE A 394 -7.87 15.46 -13.44
CA ILE A 394 -8.77 16.50 -12.98
C ILE A 394 -8.30 16.98 -11.61
N ASP A 395 -8.11 18.28 -11.44
CA ASP A 395 -7.65 18.91 -10.20
C ASP A 395 -8.64 20.00 -9.76
N SER A 396 -8.72 20.28 -8.46
CA SER A 396 -9.40 21.47 -7.93
C SER A 396 -8.96 22.79 -8.59
N GLY A 397 -7.73 22.86 -9.10
CA GLY A 397 -7.11 24.05 -9.67
C GLY A 397 -6.53 25.02 -8.64
N TYR A 398 -6.62 24.71 -7.33
CA TYR A 398 -6.02 25.55 -6.30
C TYR A 398 -4.52 25.24 -6.15
N PRO A 399 -3.63 26.22 -6.39
CA PRO A 399 -2.19 25.97 -6.38
C PRO A 399 -1.67 25.72 -4.96
N HIS A 400 -0.69 24.82 -4.85
CA HIS A 400 0.01 24.55 -3.60
C HIS A 400 1.52 24.39 -3.83
N THR A 401 2.35 24.64 -2.81
CA THR A 401 3.82 24.60 -2.94
C THR A 401 4.45 23.41 -2.23
N SER A 402 3.65 22.41 -1.82
CA SER A 402 4.20 21.17 -1.27
C SER A 402 4.96 20.40 -2.33
N LYS A 403 5.98 19.64 -1.91
CA LYS A 403 6.74 18.84 -2.85
C LYS A 403 5.89 17.73 -3.49
N THR A 404 4.91 17.22 -2.76
CA THR A 404 3.91 16.27 -3.27
C THR A 404 3.15 16.87 -4.46
N TYR A 405 2.58 18.07 -4.31
CA TYR A 405 1.84 18.74 -5.38
C TYR A 405 2.73 19.08 -6.59
N GLU A 406 3.92 19.62 -6.35
CA GLU A 406 4.88 19.90 -7.44
C GLU A 406 5.26 18.64 -8.23
N ASN A 407 5.56 17.54 -7.54
CA ASN A 407 5.97 16.30 -8.21
C ASN A 407 4.83 15.68 -9.01
N MET A 408 3.60 15.76 -8.51
CA MET A 408 2.40 15.35 -9.24
C MET A 408 2.26 16.14 -10.55
N LEU A 409 2.34 17.47 -10.51
CA LEU A 409 2.27 18.31 -11.71
C LEU A 409 3.43 18.01 -12.69
N MET A 410 4.64 17.78 -12.18
CA MET A 410 5.78 17.39 -13.03
C MET A 410 5.55 16.04 -13.72
N ALA A 411 4.91 15.07 -13.06
CA ALA A 411 4.58 13.79 -13.66
C ALA A 411 3.50 13.91 -14.74
N ILE A 412 2.48 14.74 -14.50
CA ILE A 412 1.42 15.06 -15.47
C ILE A 412 2.04 15.67 -16.75
N ASP A 413 2.90 16.69 -16.58
CA ASP A 413 3.58 17.35 -17.70
C ASP A 413 4.51 16.41 -18.45
N ALA A 414 5.36 15.65 -17.74
CA ALA A 414 6.31 14.72 -18.34
C ALA A 414 5.65 13.62 -19.19
N GLN A 415 4.43 13.23 -18.83
CA GLN A 415 3.66 12.19 -19.52
C GLN A 415 2.65 12.75 -20.54
N ASN A 416 2.56 14.08 -20.68
CA ASN A 416 1.57 14.77 -21.52
C ASN A 416 0.12 14.35 -21.21
N ILE A 417 -0.21 14.16 -19.93
CA ILE A 417 -1.57 13.80 -19.51
C ILE A 417 -2.48 15.02 -19.70
N LEU A 418 -3.68 14.79 -20.23
CA LEU A 418 -4.66 15.87 -20.38
C LEU A 418 -5.06 16.40 -19.00
N PHE A 419 -4.71 17.64 -18.68
CA PHE A 419 -5.03 18.28 -17.42
C PHE A 419 -6.29 19.14 -17.53
N HIS A 420 -7.21 19.02 -16.57
CA HIS A 420 -8.44 19.79 -16.48
C HIS A 420 -8.67 20.30 -15.06
N VAL A 421 -9.15 21.53 -14.94
CA VAL A 421 -9.51 22.11 -13.64
C VAL A 421 -11.01 21.94 -13.46
N ALA A 422 -11.40 21.28 -12.36
CA ALA A 422 -12.78 21.02 -12.04
C ALA A 422 -13.57 22.32 -11.83
N GLU A 423 -14.70 22.47 -12.52
CA GLU A 423 -15.60 23.60 -12.35
C GLU A 423 -17.00 23.15 -11.93
N ARG A 424 -17.50 23.71 -10.82
CA ARG A 424 -18.87 23.47 -10.35
C ARG A 424 -19.91 23.60 -11.47
N GLY A 425 -20.74 22.58 -11.59
CA GLY A 425 -21.83 22.47 -12.55
C GLY A 425 -21.48 21.71 -13.82
N GLU A 426 -20.21 21.41 -14.07
CA GLU A 426 -19.82 20.56 -15.20
C GLU A 426 -20.14 19.08 -14.95
N THR A 427 -20.14 18.31 -16.04
CA THR A 427 -20.38 16.86 -16.03
C THR A 427 -19.18 16.14 -16.64
N ILE A 428 -18.70 15.12 -15.95
CA ILE A 428 -17.67 14.20 -16.43
C ILE A 428 -18.37 12.97 -17.05
N ASN A 429 -18.04 12.66 -18.30
CA ASN A 429 -18.66 11.55 -19.01
C ASN A 429 -17.77 10.30 -18.92
N LEU A 430 -18.03 9.44 -17.93
CA LEU A 430 -17.30 8.18 -17.77
C LEU A 430 -17.72 7.15 -18.85
N ALA A 431 -19.00 6.77 -18.86
CA ALA A 431 -19.59 5.95 -19.92
C ALA A 431 -21.12 6.18 -19.99
N PRO A 432 -21.80 5.81 -21.10
CA PRO A 432 -23.25 5.96 -21.20
C PRO A 432 -23.98 5.16 -20.11
N GLY A 433 -24.83 5.83 -19.32
CA GLY A 433 -25.59 5.23 -18.23
C GLY A 433 -25.21 5.73 -16.84
N THR A 434 -24.12 6.46 -16.70
CA THR A 434 -23.78 7.22 -15.49
C THR A 434 -23.76 8.73 -15.77
N GLU A 435 -24.15 9.52 -14.77
CA GLU A 435 -23.94 10.96 -14.74
C GLU A 435 -23.01 11.30 -13.57
N ILE A 436 -21.88 11.94 -13.83
CA ILE A 436 -20.95 12.41 -12.79
C ILE A 436 -20.92 13.93 -12.84
N ARG A 437 -21.51 14.60 -11.84
CA ARG A 437 -21.60 16.06 -11.74
C ARG A 437 -20.58 16.59 -10.73
N VAL A 438 -19.84 17.63 -11.10
CA VAL A 438 -18.98 18.37 -10.19
C VAL A 438 -19.83 19.40 -9.42
N LEU A 439 -19.89 19.30 -8.09
CA LEU A 439 -20.61 20.23 -7.22
C LEU A 439 -19.70 21.29 -6.59
N ASN A 440 -18.40 21.03 -6.52
CA ASN A 440 -17.37 21.91 -5.98
C ASN A 440 -16.04 21.61 -6.70
N PRO A 441 -15.08 22.55 -6.87
CA PRO A 441 -15.00 23.90 -6.30
C PRO A 441 -15.90 24.96 -6.97
N LYS A 442 -16.29 25.99 -6.21
CA LYS A 442 -16.78 27.26 -6.79
C LYS A 442 -15.63 28.03 -7.44
N LYS A 443 -15.97 28.96 -8.35
CA LYS A 443 -14.99 29.80 -9.04
C LYS A 443 -14.14 30.67 -8.11
N GLU A 444 -14.76 31.23 -7.08
CA GLU A 444 -14.07 32.00 -6.03
C GLU A 444 -13.67 31.05 -4.90
N GLN A 445 -12.50 30.44 -5.04
CA GLN A 445 -12.00 29.41 -4.13
C GLN A 445 -11.66 29.97 -2.73
N SER A 446 -11.80 29.12 -1.71
CA SER A 446 -11.48 29.44 -0.31
C SER A 446 -9.96 29.44 -0.08
N GLU A 447 -9.50 30.12 0.97
CA GLU A 447 -8.09 30.00 1.41
C GLU A 447 -7.85 28.70 2.18
N GLU A 448 -8.91 28.11 2.76
CA GLU A 448 -8.87 26.78 3.37
C GLU A 448 -8.91 25.71 2.29
N LEU A 449 -7.83 24.93 2.18
CA LEU A 449 -7.61 24.01 1.06
C LEU A 449 -8.72 22.94 0.93
N ASN A 450 -9.19 22.44 2.07
CA ASN A 450 -10.23 21.42 2.16
C ASN A 450 -11.56 21.88 1.55
N GLU A 451 -11.90 23.16 1.70
CA GLU A 451 -13.14 23.73 1.18
C GLU A 451 -13.15 23.85 -0.35
N ASN A 452 -12.00 23.66 -0.99
CA ASN A 452 -11.86 23.58 -2.44
C ASN A 452 -11.91 22.15 -2.99
N SER A 453 -12.17 21.15 -2.15
CA SER A 453 -12.26 19.74 -2.57
C SER A 453 -13.20 19.58 -3.76
N VAL A 454 -12.77 18.81 -4.76
CA VAL A 454 -13.62 18.39 -5.87
C VAL A 454 -14.71 17.46 -5.33
N VAL A 455 -15.95 17.95 -5.27
CA VAL A 455 -17.10 17.17 -4.80
C VAL A 455 -17.84 16.61 -6.01
N LEU A 456 -18.04 15.28 -6.04
CA LEU A 456 -18.67 14.58 -7.15
C LEU A 456 -20.00 13.96 -6.72
N LYS A 457 -21.09 14.28 -7.43
CA LYS A 457 -22.34 13.50 -7.37
C LYS A 457 -22.37 12.54 -8.55
N ILE A 458 -22.47 11.24 -8.26
CA ILE A 458 -22.57 10.18 -9.26
C ILE A 458 -24.00 9.65 -9.23
N THR A 459 -24.64 9.51 -10.39
CA THR A 459 -25.98 8.94 -10.53
C THR A 459 -25.96 7.82 -11.57
N HIS A 460 -26.47 6.65 -11.17
CA HIS A 460 -26.68 5.51 -12.04
C HIS A 460 -28.09 4.96 -11.81
N GLY A 461 -29.00 5.22 -12.75
CA GLY A 461 -30.42 4.94 -12.56
C GLY A 461 -30.99 5.68 -11.34
N ASP A 462 -31.57 4.93 -10.41
CA ASP A 462 -32.14 5.41 -9.16
C ASP A 462 -31.14 5.43 -7.98
N VAL A 463 -29.89 4.97 -8.19
CA VAL A 463 -28.86 4.91 -7.14
C VAL A 463 -27.83 6.02 -7.34
N SER A 464 -27.44 6.66 -6.24
CA SER A 464 -26.59 7.85 -6.26
C SER A 464 -25.56 7.89 -5.13
N PHE A 465 -24.41 8.50 -5.45
CA PHE A 465 -23.28 8.68 -4.54
C PHE A 465 -22.92 10.15 -4.43
N LEU A 466 -22.50 10.60 -3.26
CA LEU A 466 -21.87 11.90 -3.06
C LEU A 466 -20.48 11.71 -2.45
N LEU A 467 -19.45 12.11 -3.20
CA LEU A 467 -18.05 11.98 -2.82
C LEU A 467 -17.49 13.33 -2.41
N MET A 468 -17.25 13.51 -1.11
CA MET A 468 -16.95 14.83 -0.53
C MET A 468 -15.45 15.18 -0.48
N GLY A 469 -14.54 14.21 -0.56
CA GLY A 469 -13.15 14.43 -0.18
C GLY A 469 -13.07 15.01 1.24
N ASP A 470 -12.39 16.15 1.39
CA ASP A 470 -12.31 16.89 2.65
C ASP A 470 -13.21 18.12 2.72
N ALA A 471 -14.15 18.29 1.78
CA ALA A 471 -15.11 19.39 1.81
C ALA A 471 -15.75 19.53 3.20
N GLY A 472 -15.62 20.73 3.79
CA GLY A 472 -16.08 21.05 5.13
C GLY A 472 -17.38 21.83 5.13
N LEU A 473 -17.71 22.41 6.29
CA LEU A 473 -18.96 23.15 6.49
C LEU A 473 -19.14 24.30 5.49
N GLU A 474 -18.07 24.96 5.04
CA GLU A 474 -18.18 26.06 4.07
C GLU A 474 -18.61 25.52 2.70
N ALA A 475 -17.98 24.44 2.22
CA ALA A 475 -18.32 23.80 0.96
C ALA A 475 -19.74 23.22 1.00
N GLU A 476 -20.14 22.57 2.10
CA GLU A 476 -21.50 22.07 2.33
C GLU A 476 -22.55 23.18 2.16
N GLU A 477 -22.39 24.30 2.87
CA GLU A 477 -23.29 25.46 2.78
C GLU A 477 -23.33 25.99 1.34
N ASN A 478 -22.16 26.15 0.70
CA ASN A 478 -22.07 26.69 -0.66
C ASN A 478 -22.70 25.77 -1.72
N ILE A 479 -22.65 24.45 -1.53
CA ILE A 479 -23.28 23.47 -2.43
C ILE A 479 -24.80 23.55 -2.27
N MET A 480 -25.30 23.54 -1.03
CA MET A 480 -26.73 23.65 -0.74
C MET A 480 -27.31 24.99 -1.21
N ALA A 481 -26.60 26.09 -0.97
CA ALA A 481 -27.02 27.44 -1.39
C ALA A 481 -27.07 27.60 -2.91
N ALA A 482 -26.26 26.85 -3.66
CA ALA A 482 -26.30 26.82 -5.12
C ALA A 482 -27.52 26.07 -5.67
N GLY A 483 -28.32 25.41 -4.81
CA GLY A 483 -29.55 24.72 -5.19
C GLY A 483 -29.31 23.38 -5.89
N TYR A 484 -28.13 22.79 -5.71
CA TYR A 484 -27.89 21.42 -6.16
C TYR A 484 -28.67 20.43 -5.29
N ASP A 485 -29.20 19.41 -5.94
CA ASP A 485 -29.77 18.27 -5.25
C ASP A 485 -28.64 17.42 -4.64
N VAL A 486 -28.55 17.44 -3.31
CA VAL A 486 -27.55 16.70 -2.53
C VAL A 486 -28.08 15.40 -1.94
N ASP A 487 -29.38 15.12 -2.10
CA ASP A 487 -30.00 13.85 -1.70
C ASP A 487 -29.33 12.72 -2.46
N VAL A 488 -28.76 11.76 -1.73
CA VAL A 488 -28.09 10.58 -2.28
C VAL A 488 -28.23 9.36 -1.39
N ASP A 489 -28.13 8.17 -1.97
CA ASP A 489 -28.21 6.91 -1.21
C ASP A 489 -26.90 6.63 -0.45
N ILE A 490 -25.75 6.97 -1.04
CA ILE A 490 -24.43 6.69 -0.47
C ILE A 490 -23.59 7.96 -0.34
N LEU A 491 -23.11 8.24 0.87
CA LEU A 491 -22.24 9.36 1.17
C LEU A 491 -20.82 8.85 1.50
N LYS A 492 -19.80 9.33 0.80
CA LYS A 492 -18.44 9.38 1.36
C LYS A 492 -18.35 10.62 2.23
N VAL A 493 -18.17 10.38 3.52
CA VAL A 493 -18.13 11.39 4.57
C VAL A 493 -16.94 12.33 4.37
N GLY A 494 -17.21 13.62 4.51
CA GLY A 494 -16.22 14.68 4.37
C GLY A 494 -15.16 14.62 5.48
N HIS A 495 -13.91 14.87 5.12
CA HIS A 495 -12.78 15.09 6.03
C HIS A 495 -12.63 13.99 7.09
N HIS A 496 -12.77 12.74 6.64
CA HIS A 496 -12.61 11.52 7.45
C HIS A 496 -13.49 11.46 8.72
N GLY A 497 -14.56 12.26 8.79
CA GLY A 497 -15.39 12.40 9.99
C GLY A 497 -14.87 13.42 11.00
N SER A 498 -14.16 14.44 10.53
CA SER A 498 -13.76 15.62 11.31
C SER A 498 -14.95 16.46 11.78
N THR A 499 -14.80 17.16 12.90
CA THR A 499 -15.80 18.13 13.38
C THR A 499 -15.98 19.34 12.45
N SER A 500 -15.04 19.57 11.54
CA SER A 500 -15.11 20.64 10.53
C SER A 500 -15.98 20.29 9.32
N ALA A 501 -16.64 19.13 9.32
CA ALA A 501 -17.47 18.65 8.22
C ALA A 501 -18.71 17.91 8.75
N SER A 502 -19.51 17.41 7.82
CA SER A 502 -20.74 16.63 8.03
C SER A 502 -21.76 17.36 8.88
N GLY A 503 -22.02 18.65 8.60
CA GLY A 503 -22.95 19.49 9.34
C GLY A 503 -24.35 18.89 9.47
N TYR A 504 -25.08 19.20 10.55
CA TYR A 504 -26.41 18.61 10.80
C TYR A 504 -27.40 18.86 9.65
N GLU A 505 -27.44 20.09 9.16
CA GLU A 505 -28.32 20.50 8.06
C GLU A 505 -27.94 19.80 6.75
N PHE A 506 -26.64 19.65 6.50
CA PHE A 506 -26.12 18.98 5.32
C PHE A 506 -26.44 17.47 5.35
N ILE A 507 -26.12 16.76 6.44
CA ILE A 507 -26.45 15.32 6.56
C ILE A 507 -27.96 15.08 6.47
N SER A 508 -28.77 15.99 7.02
CA SER A 508 -30.23 15.91 6.87
C SER A 508 -30.72 16.15 5.45
N ALA A 509 -30.02 16.97 4.65
CA ALA A 509 -30.35 17.23 3.26
C ALA A 509 -29.85 16.14 2.31
N VAL A 510 -28.71 15.53 2.64
CA VAL A 510 -28.13 14.38 1.91
C VAL A 510 -28.95 13.11 2.13
N SER A 511 -29.51 12.94 3.33
CA SER A 511 -30.37 11.81 3.72
C SER A 511 -29.85 10.42 3.29
N PRO A 512 -28.58 10.06 3.58
CA PRO A 512 -27.98 8.84 3.05
C PRO A 512 -28.51 7.58 3.73
N ASP A 513 -28.63 6.49 2.96
CA ASP A 513 -28.81 5.15 3.51
C ASP A 513 -27.49 4.62 4.09
N ILE A 514 -26.38 4.91 3.40
CA ILE A 514 -25.03 4.46 3.71
C ILE A 514 -24.08 5.65 3.85
N SER A 515 -23.31 5.69 4.93
CA SER A 515 -22.17 6.60 5.08
C SER A 515 -20.87 5.81 5.17
N VAL A 516 -19.93 6.09 4.27
CA VAL A 516 -18.58 5.51 4.26
C VAL A 516 -17.59 6.54 4.80
N ILE A 517 -16.80 6.14 5.79
CA ILE A 517 -15.71 6.94 6.35
C ILE A 517 -14.39 6.25 5.98
N GLU A 518 -13.63 6.85 5.07
CA GLU A 518 -12.23 6.43 4.83
C GLU A 518 -11.37 7.13 5.89
N VAL A 519 -10.78 6.32 6.77
CA VAL A 519 -10.04 6.75 7.96
C VAL A 519 -9.05 5.69 8.39
N GLY A 520 -7.92 6.11 8.97
CA GLY A 520 -6.88 5.20 9.43
C GLY A 520 -7.08 4.72 10.86
N ALA A 521 -6.79 3.45 11.13
CA ALA A 521 -6.79 2.89 12.48
C ALA A 521 -5.76 3.60 13.37
N GLY A 522 -6.21 4.16 14.50
CA GLY A 522 -5.32 4.84 15.46
C GLY A 522 -4.67 6.12 14.92
N ASN A 523 -5.33 6.82 13.98
CA ASN A 523 -4.86 8.10 13.48
C ASN A 523 -4.73 9.15 14.60
N ASP A 524 -3.73 10.03 14.49
CA ASP A 524 -3.42 11.05 15.50
C ASP A 524 -4.42 12.21 15.53
N TYR A 525 -5.33 12.29 14.56
CA TYR A 525 -6.34 13.34 14.46
C TYR A 525 -7.58 13.07 15.31
N GLY A 526 -7.72 11.86 15.87
CA GLY A 526 -8.91 11.45 16.59
C GLY A 526 -10.14 11.26 15.68
N HIS A 527 -9.91 11.07 14.38
CA HIS A 527 -10.97 10.81 13.42
C HIS A 527 -11.45 9.34 13.48
N PRO A 528 -12.74 9.06 13.22
CA PRO A 528 -13.83 10.03 13.17
C PRO A 528 -14.17 10.52 14.58
N HIS A 529 -14.52 11.80 14.71
CA HIS A 529 -14.93 12.35 16.01
C HIS A 529 -16.27 11.75 16.46
N ALA A 530 -16.40 11.46 17.75
CA ALA A 530 -17.55 10.75 18.31
C ALA A 530 -18.91 11.42 18.02
N ASN A 531 -18.97 12.75 18.05
CA ASN A 531 -20.19 13.51 17.72
C ASN A 531 -20.57 13.42 16.24
N ILE A 532 -19.60 13.30 15.34
CA ILE A 532 -19.83 13.09 13.90
C ILE A 532 -20.29 11.67 13.65
N LEU A 533 -19.61 10.68 14.27
CA LEU A 533 -20.01 9.28 14.17
C LEU A 533 -21.45 9.07 14.67
N GLN A 534 -21.81 9.65 15.81
CA GLN A 534 -23.17 9.58 16.36
C GLN A 534 -24.21 10.21 15.41
N ARG A 535 -23.88 11.36 14.80
CA ARG A 535 -24.76 12.03 13.83
C ARG A 535 -25.02 11.14 12.62
N LEU A 536 -23.97 10.53 12.07
CA LEU A 536 -24.06 9.66 10.89
C LEU A 536 -24.81 8.36 11.21
N GLN A 537 -24.58 7.74 12.36
CA GLN A 537 -25.31 6.55 12.84
C GLN A 537 -26.79 6.83 13.09
N GLY A 538 -27.17 8.07 13.40
CA GLY A 538 -28.56 8.48 13.53
C GLY A 538 -29.28 8.66 12.19
N ALA A 539 -28.53 8.83 11.10
CA ALA A 539 -29.07 9.06 9.75
C ALA A 539 -28.97 7.83 8.83
N SER A 540 -27.92 7.01 8.99
CA SER A 540 -27.49 6.02 8.00
C SER A 540 -26.77 4.82 8.64
N THR A 541 -26.57 3.76 7.86
CA THR A 541 -25.62 2.69 8.22
C THR A 541 -24.20 3.17 7.93
N VAL A 542 -23.33 3.11 8.93
CA VAL A 542 -21.94 3.60 8.82
C VAL A 542 -20.97 2.45 8.59
N TYR A 543 -20.12 2.59 7.57
CA TYR A 543 -18.96 1.74 7.30
C TYR A 543 -17.67 2.55 7.44
N ARG A 544 -16.60 1.93 7.94
CA ARG A 544 -15.31 2.59 8.16
C ARG A 544 -14.16 1.73 7.67
N THR A 545 -13.22 2.28 6.92
CA THR A 545 -12.09 1.49 6.38
C THR A 545 -11.18 0.91 7.46
N ASP A 546 -11.02 1.61 8.59
CA ASP A 546 -10.22 1.11 9.71
C ASP A 546 -10.79 -0.18 10.35
N TYR A 547 -12.10 -0.36 10.33
CA TYR A 547 -12.77 -1.57 10.84
C TYR A 547 -13.15 -2.58 9.76
N ASP A 548 -13.68 -2.10 8.64
CA ASP A 548 -14.29 -2.89 7.57
C ASP A 548 -13.31 -3.17 6.42
N GLY A 549 -12.11 -2.56 6.44
CA GLY A 549 -11.16 -2.61 5.34
C GLY A 549 -11.73 -1.93 4.10
N THR A 550 -11.32 -2.38 2.92
CA THR A 550 -11.89 -1.88 1.67
C THR A 550 -13.40 -2.13 1.63
N ILE A 551 -14.18 -1.09 1.41
CA ILE A 551 -15.64 -1.18 1.24
C ILE A 551 -15.96 -1.10 -0.24
N THR A 552 -16.71 -2.07 -0.75
CA THR A 552 -17.14 -2.13 -2.16
C THR A 552 -18.64 -2.06 -2.23
N ILE A 553 -19.15 -1.14 -3.06
CA ILE A 553 -20.57 -0.97 -3.34
C ILE A 553 -20.80 -1.19 -4.83
N THR A 554 -21.66 -2.15 -5.16
CA THR A 554 -22.01 -2.50 -6.55
C THR A 554 -23.49 -2.26 -6.76
N THR A 555 -23.86 -1.60 -7.86
CA THR A 555 -25.26 -1.29 -8.19
C THR A 555 -25.60 -1.57 -9.65
N ASP A 556 -26.82 -2.09 -9.88
CA ASP A 556 -27.43 -2.27 -11.20
C ASP A 556 -28.24 -1.04 -11.67
N GLY A 557 -28.20 0.03 -10.89
CA GLY A 557 -28.96 1.27 -11.12
C GLY A 557 -30.38 1.26 -10.57
N SER A 558 -30.82 0.19 -9.90
CA SER A 558 -32.07 0.20 -9.12
C SER A 558 -31.87 -0.33 -7.69
N ARG A 559 -30.85 -1.15 -7.46
CA ARG A 559 -30.47 -1.67 -6.15
C ARG A 559 -28.96 -1.65 -6.02
N TYR A 560 -28.46 -1.63 -4.78
CA TYR A 560 -27.04 -1.77 -4.49
C TYR A 560 -26.76 -2.86 -3.45
N THR A 561 -25.54 -3.37 -3.45
CA THR A 561 -25.01 -4.29 -2.46
C THR A 561 -23.71 -3.75 -1.90
N VAL A 562 -23.49 -3.93 -0.60
CA VAL A 562 -22.26 -3.53 0.10
C VAL A 562 -21.50 -4.78 0.54
N THR A 563 -20.20 -4.83 0.26
CA THR A 563 -19.28 -5.86 0.76
C THR A 563 -18.06 -5.21 1.40
N THR A 564 -17.57 -5.79 2.48
CA THR A 564 -16.40 -5.31 3.22
C THR A 564 -15.28 -6.34 3.15
N GLU A 565 -14.04 -5.88 3.05
CA GLU A 565 -12.84 -6.73 3.03
C GLU A 565 -12.66 -7.45 4.37
N LYS A 566 -12.80 -6.71 5.47
CA LYS A 566 -12.79 -7.27 6.82
C LYS A 566 -14.24 -7.62 7.16
N THR A 567 -14.52 -8.91 7.34
CA THR A 567 -15.79 -9.33 7.92
C THR A 567 -15.85 -8.76 9.33
N GLY A 568 -16.71 -7.79 9.56
CA GLY A 568 -16.98 -7.31 10.89
C GLY A 568 -17.29 -8.51 11.79
N SER A 569 -16.43 -8.73 12.78
CA SER A 569 -16.90 -9.37 13.99
C SER A 569 -18.02 -8.48 14.51
N SER A 570 -19.27 -8.88 14.28
CA SER A 570 -20.30 -8.63 15.28
C SER A 570 -19.82 -9.35 16.55
N GLY A 571 -19.00 -8.63 17.32
CA GLY A 571 -18.17 -9.23 18.35
C GLY A 571 -17.50 -8.12 19.15
N THR A 572 -18.33 -7.46 19.96
CA THR A 572 -18.04 -7.14 21.35
C THR A 572 -16.59 -7.42 21.75
N SER A 573 -15.72 -6.43 21.60
CA SER A 573 -14.46 -6.44 22.35
C SER A 573 -14.82 -6.03 23.77
N THR A 574 -15.05 -7.02 24.63
CA THR A 574 -15.06 -6.85 26.09
C THR A 574 -13.68 -6.36 26.54
N THR A 575 -13.45 -5.06 26.43
CA THR A 575 -12.71 -4.32 27.44
C THR A 575 -13.78 -3.81 28.38
N SER A 576 -13.80 -4.31 29.62
CA SER A 576 -14.80 -3.93 30.61
C SER A 576 -14.64 -2.46 31.02
N THR A 577 -15.20 -1.56 30.23
CA THR A 577 -15.61 -0.22 30.62
C THR A 577 -17.04 -0.11 30.13
N SER A 578 -18.00 -0.12 31.05
CA SER A 578 -19.43 -0.19 30.72
C SER A 578 -19.78 0.87 29.67
N GLU A 579 -20.37 0.44 28.54
CA GLU A 579 -20.84 1.32 27.45
C GLU A 579 -21.90 2.36 27.91
N ASP A 580 -22.36 2.27 29.16
CA ASP A 580 -23.25 3.23 29.83
C ASP A 580 -22.53 4.13 30.87
N ALA A 581 -21.20 4.07 31.01
CA ALA A 581 -20.47 4.88 31.99
C ALA A 581 -20.34 6.33 31.55
N VAL A 582 -20.56 7.23 32.50
CA VAL A 582 -20.28 8.66 32.35
C VAL A 582 -18.79 8.86 32.07
N TYR A 583 -18.45 9.66 31.05
CA TYR A 583 -17.08 9.84 30.56
C TYR A 583 -16.77 11.30 30.21
N ILE A 584 -15.50 11.64 29.99
CA ILE A 584 -15.04 12.96 29.55
C ILE A 584 -15.11 13.01 28.02
N SER A 585 -16.04 13.80 27.48
CA SER A 585 -16.28 13.87 26.04
C SER A 585 -15.49 14.96 25.32
N ASP A 586 -14.99 15.95 26.06
CA ASP A 586 -14.18 17.04 25.50
C ASP A 586 -13.32 17.69 26.59
N LEU A 587 -12.15 18.20 26.21
CA LEU A 587 -11.24 18.97 27.04
C LEU A 587 -10.62 20.08 26.18
N ASP A 588 -10.98 21.33 26.47
CA ASP A 588 -10.45 22.49 25.77
C ASP A 588 -9.42 23.20 26.65
N LEU A 589 -8.15 23.04 26.30
CA LEU A 589 -7.00 23.66 26.99
C LEU A 589 -6.96 25.19 26.84
N ARG A 590 -7.54 25.75 25.76
CA ARG A 590 -7.47 27.20 25.50
C ARG A 590 -8.57 27.95 26.22
N ASN A 591 -9.77 27.39 26.21
CA ASN A 591 -10.96 27.95 26.83
C ASN A 591 -11.23 27.41 28.23
N GLU A 592 -10.37 26.50 28.71
CA GLU A 592 -10.28 26.04 30.09
C GLU A 592 -11.56 25.38 30.60
N PHE A 593 -12.05 24.39 29.84
CA PHE A 593 -13.21 23.61 30.25
C PHE A 593 -13.09 22.14 29.88
N VAL A 594 -13.85 21.33 30.59
CA VAL A 594 -14.04 19.90 30.32
C VAL A 594 -15.53 19.61 30.18
N ILE A 595 -15.92 18.72 29.27
CA ILE A 595 -17.30 18.26 29.11
C ILE A 595 -17.42 16.82 29.58
N ILE A 596 -18.44 16.56 30.39
CA ILE A 596 -18.78 15.21 30.85
C ILE A 596 -20.11 14.81 30.24
N THR A 597 -20.16 13.62 29.67
CA THR A 597 -21.34 13.05 29.02
C THR A 597 -21.85 11.83 29.78
N ASN A 598 -23.16 11.73 29.97
CA ASN A 598 -23.83 10.50 30.38
C ASN A 598 -24.43 9.81 29.15
N PRO A 599 -23.77 8.79 28.56
CA PRO A 599 -24.31 8.08 27.41
C PRO A 599 -25.42 7.10 27.81
N GLY A 600 -25.51 6.76 29.10
CA GLY A 600 -26.37 5.70 29.60
C GLY A 600 -27.86 6.08 29.58
N SER A 601 -28.71 5.06 29.52
CA SER A 601 -30.17 5.21 29.42
C SER A 601 -30.88 5.74 30.68
N SER A 602 -30.15 6.04 31.77
CA SER A 602 -30.71 6.52 33.03
C SER A 602 -29.90 7.67 33.62
N THR A 603 -30.55 8.51 34.45
CA THR A 603 -29.90 9.63 35.13
C THR A 603 -28.84 9.13 36.11
N VAL A 604 -27.65 9.75 36.10
CA VAL A 604 -26.55 9.44 37.00
C VAL A 604 -26.35 10.55 38.03
N ASP A 605 -26.24 10.17 39.30
CA ASP A 605 -25.90 11.08 40.39
C ASP A 605 -24.39 11.28 40.46
N LEU A 606 -23.93 12.48 40.06
CA LEU A 606 -22.52 12.85 40.11
C LEU A 606 -22.14 13.50 41.43
N THR A 607 -23.03 13.56 42.43
CA THR A 607 -22.74 14.22 43.70
C THR A 607 -21.49 13.62 44.36
N GLY A 608 -20.47 14.46 44.60
CA GLY A 608 -19.21 14.05 45.22
C GLY A 608 -18.19 13.39 44.28
N TRP A 609 -18.51 13.22 43.00
CA TRP A 609 -17.53 12.85 41.96
C TRP A 609 -16.49 13.96 41.82
N LYS A 610 -15.35 13.64 41.19
CA LYS A 610 -14.22 14.57 41.11
C LYS A 610 -13.62 14.65 39.71
N ILE A 611 -13.31 15.87 39.27
CA ILE A 611 -12.41 16.12 38.14
C ILE A 611 -11.07 16.60 38.69
N LYS A 612 -9.98 16.07 38.14
CA LYS A 612 -8.62 16.46 38.49
C LYS A 612 -7.82 16.77 37.24
N ASP A 613 -6.85 17.68 37.39
CA ASP A 613 -5.90 18.03 36.35
C ASP A 613 -4.61 17.19 36.41
N GLU A 614 -3.68 17.48 35.50
CA GLU A 614 -2.40 16.79 35.37
C GLU A 614 -1.58 16.82 36.67
N GLY A 615 -1.22 15.63 37.16
CA GLY A 615 -0.51 15.46 38.44
C GLY A 615 -1.38 15.61 39.69
N ASN A 616 -2.71 15.70 39.56
CA ASN A 616 -3.68 15.91 40.65
C ASN A 616 -3.45 17.21 41.44
N LYS A 617 -2.98 18.28 40.80
CA LYS A 617 -2.62 19.56 41.45
C LYS A 617 -3.87 20.31 41.91
N HIS A 618 -4.96 20.18 41.16
CA HIS A 618 -6.27 20.79 41.41
C HIS A 618 -7.36 19.71 41.39
N THR A 619 -8.39 19.88 42.21
CA THR A 619 -9.57 18.99 42.22
C THR A 619 -10.88 19.76 42.27
N TYR A 620 -11.78 19.52 41.32
CA TYR A 620 -13.18 19.93 41.33
C TYR A 620 -13.99 18.81 41.96
N THR A 621 -14.91 19.12 42.87
CA THR A 621 -15.84 18.12 43.41
C THR A 621 -17.25 18.55 43.06
N PHE A 622 -17.99 17.67 42.41
CA PHE A 622 -19.36 17.93 42.01
C PHE A 622 -20.23 18.24 43.24
N PRO A 623 -21.00 19.35 43.21
CA PRO A 623 -22.06 19.58 44.19
C PRO A 623 -23.20 18.59 43.96
N TYR A 624 -24.35 18.78 44.62
CA TYR A 624 -25.53 17.99 44.28
C TYR A 624 -25.87 18.18 42.80
N PHE A 625 -25.68 17.13 41.99
CA PHE A 625 -25.81 17.22 40.54
C PHE A 625 -26.26 15.89 39.95
N GLN A 626 -27.32 15.94 39.15
CA GLN A 626 -27.90 14.80 38.46
C GLN A 626 -27.72 15.01 36.96
N LEU A 627 -26.97 14.14 36.31
CA LEU A 627 -26.75 14.20 34.87
C LEU A 627 -27.76 13.26 34.19
N GLU A 628 -28.76 13.85 33.52
CA GLU A 628 -29.82 13.10 32.84
C GLU A 628 -29.24 12.19 31.74
N SER A 629 -30.00 11.14 31.39
CA SER A 629 -29.68 10.24 30.29
C SER A 629 -29.45 11.03 28.99
N GLY A 630 -28.33 10.77 28.31
CA GLY A 630 -27.93 11.46 27.07
C GLY A 630 -27.51 12.93 27.24
N ALA A 631 -27.47 13.45 28.48
CA ALA A 631 -27.12 14.85 28.73
C ALA A 631 -25.61 15.04 28.95
N THR A 632 -25.17 16.29 28.77
CA THR A 632 -23.80 16.71 29.06
C THR A 632 -23.76 17.85 30.08
N VAL A 633 -22.65 17.94 30.81
CA VAL A 633 -22.34 19.08 31.67
C VAL A 633 -20.92 19.58 31.37
N THR A 634 -20.78 20.88 31.14
CA THR A 634 -19.49 21.53 30.96
C THR A 634 -19.01 22.12 32.28
N ILE A 635 -17.78 21.84 32.67
CA ILE A 635 -17.13 22.43 33.85
C ILE A 635 -16.04 23.37 33.38
N TYR A 636 -16.21 24.66 33.66
CA TYR A 636 -15.21 25.69 33.37
C TYR A 636 -14.32 25.89 34.60
N THR A 637 -13.02 26.09 34.43
CA THR A 637 -12.14 26.44 35.55
C THR A 637 -12.42 27.85 36.09
N SER A 638 -12.94 28.73 35.23
CA SER A 638 -13.21 30.15 35.53
C SER A 638 -14.37 30.38 36.51
N LYS A 639 -14.65 31.65 36.82
CA LYS A 639 -15.79 32.08 37.65
C LYS A 639 -17.06 32.24 36.82
N GLY A 640 -18.17 31.73 37.32
CA GLY A 640 -19.50 31.92 36.73
C GLY A 640 -20.60 31.51 37.70
N LEU A 641 -21.83 31.42 37.19
CA LEU A 641 -22.99 30.96 37.93
C LEU A 641 -23.38 29.57 37.45
N ASP A 642 -23.46 28.63 38.38
CA ASP A 642 -23.82 27.25 38.07
C ASP A 642 -25.25 27.14 37.54
N SER A 643 -25.44 26.20 36.61
CA SER A 643 -26.70 25.85 35.98
C SER A 643 -26.80 24.34 35.79
N LYS A 644 -27.88 23.87 35.15
CA LYS A 644 -28.07 22.45 34.87
C LYS A 644 -27.07 21.86 33.89
N THR A 645 -26.40 22.66 33.06
CA THR A 645 -25.49 22.18 32.01
C THR A 645 -24.11 22.83 32.07
N LYS A 646 -23.91 23.80 32.96
CA LYS A 646 -22.62 24.49 33.15
C LYS A 646 -22.31 24.64 34.62
N LEU A 647 -21.11 24.25 35.02
CA LEU A 647 -20.56 24.41 36.36
C LEU A 647 -19.26 25.21 36.32
N TYR A 648 -18.95 25.92 37.38
CA TYR A 648 -17.78 26.80 37.46
C TYR A 648 -16.93 26.51 38.68
N TRP A 649 -15.66 26.20 38.45
CA TRP A 649 -14.68 25.90 39.50
C TRP A 649 -14.24 27.14 40.29
N GLY A 650 -14.53 28.33 39.77
CA GLY A 650 -14.34 29.59 40.49
C GLY A 650 -12.89 30.09 40.54
N SER A 651 -12.00 29.50 39.74
CA SER A 651 -10.61 29.95 39.62
C SER A 651 -10.51 31.28 38.88
N GLY A 652 -9.46 32.04 39.22
CA GLY A 652 -9.06 33.24 38.46
C GLY A 652 -7.93 32.97 37.46
N ASN A 653 -7.37 31.76 37.46
CA ASN A 653 -6.23 31.36 36.64
C ASN A 653 -6.53 30.05 35.88
N PRO A 654 -5.98 29.87 34.67
CA PRO A 654 -6.03 28.62 33.92
C PRO A 654 -5.40 27.45 34.69
N PHE A 655 -6.01 26.26 34.61
CA PHE A 655 -5.52 25.01 35.19
C PHE A 655 -5.03 24.02 34.13
N TRP A 656 -5.71 23.96 32.98
CA TRP A 656 -5.35 23.11 31.84
C TRP A 656 -4.69 23.96 30.77
N ASN A 657 -3.43 24.32 31.02
CA ASN A 657 -2.66 25.14 30.12
C ASN A 657 -2.24 24.36 28.86
N ASN A 658 -1.63 25.07 27.91
CA ASN A 658 -1.43 24.65 26.53
C ASN A 658 -0.34 23.56 26.33
N ASP A 659 0.11 22.87 27.39
CA ASP A 659 1.25 21.95 27.37
C ASP A 659 0.85 20.48 27.65
N GLY A 660 -0.15 19.96 26.93
CA GLY A 660 -0.51 18.52 26.98
C GLY A 660 -1.16 18.06 28.30
N ASP A 661 -1.90 18.95 28.95
CA ASP A 661 -2.55 18.69 30.22
C ASP A 661 -3.68 17.64 30.11
N THR A 662 -3.91 16.89 31.19
CA THR A 662 -4.92 15.83 31.27
C THR A 662 -6.05 16.19 32.23
N ALA A 663 -7.28 15.84 31.89
CA ALA A 663 -8.42 15.83 32.82
C ALA A 663 -8.78 14.38 33.19
N SER A 664 -8.94 14.10 34.48
CA SER A 664 -9.28 12.77 34.99
C SER A 664 -10.53 12.81 35.86
N LEU A 665 -11.54 12.00 35.52
CA LEU A 665 -12.82 11.87 36.20
C LEU A 665 -12.79 10.68 37.18
N TYR A 666 -13.19 10.93 38.42
CA TYR A 666 -13.30 9.92 39.48
C TYR A 666 -14.71 9.87 40.05
N ASP A 667 -15.17 8.66 40.36
CA ASP A 667 -16.46 8.45 41.03
C ASP A 667 -16.44 8.92 42.49
N SER A 668 -17.60 8.89 43.16
CA SER A 668 -17.71 9.28 44.58
C SER A 668 -16.92 8.38 45.54
N ASN A 669 -16.54 7.18 45.11
CA ASN A 669 -15.70 6.25 45.88
C ASN A 669 -14.20 6.49 45.65
N GLY A 670 -13.84 7.32 44.67
CA GLY A 670 -12.46 7.65 44.31
C GLY A 670 -11.86 6.73 43.25
N ASN A 671 -12.65 5.91 42.56
CA ASN A 671 -12.18 5.10 41.43
C ASN A 671 -12.06 5.98 40.19
N LEU A 672 -11.01 5.77 39.38
CA LEU A 672 -10.89 6.43 38.09
C LEU A 672 -11.97 5.90 37.15
N VAL A 673 -12.75 6.81 36.59
CA VAL A 673 -13.83 6.52 35.64
C VAL A 673 -13.34 6.74 34.22
N ASP A 674 -12.69 7.88 33.96
CA ASP A 674 -12.16 8.22 32.63
C ASP A 674 -11.05 9.28 32.70
N SER A 675 -10.24 9.41 31.65
CA SER A 675 -9.23 10.46 31.52
C SER A 675 -9.00 10.86 30.06
N LEU A 676 -8.90 12.16 29.79
CA LEU A 676 -8.67 12.73 28.47
C LEU A 676 -7.44 13.67 28.50
N VAL A 677 -6.52 13.49 27.54
CA VAL A 677 -5.37 14.37 27.31
C VAL A 677 -5.77 15.40 26.25
N GLY A 678 -5.56 16.69 26.52
CA GLY A 678 -5.96 17.80 25.65
C GLY A 678 -4.87 18.33 24.73
#